data_AF-A0A497ELJ6-F1
#
_entry.id   AF-A0A497ELJ6-F1
#
_cell.length_a   1.000
_cell.length_b   1.000
_cell.length_c   1.000
_cell.angle_alpha   90.00
_cell.angle_beta   90.00
_cell.angle_gamma   90.00
#
_symmetry.space_group_name_H-M   'P 1'
#
loop_
_entity.id
_entity.type
_entity.pdbx_description
1 polymer ?
#
loop_
_entity_poly.entity_id
_entity_poly.type
_entity_poly.pdbx_seq_one_letter_code
_entity_poly.pdbx_strand_id
1 'polypeptide(L)'
;GSTPFYAGLWVGGKVAPNKLYDSWSGHQPIYGALSILKGQHGEGEPAQVLECPVCKTILAIPERGLEPKDYTLYLVVRVNGSLPSDFQKIVNDRLSDNEFKINLTRILPMKTPGYLTLELKISSDRVLKPSDIDNCWNKIRHDFPQLVLVPARPSRPGYFFRYYIDSRGNRREYDFDIYCPNPECKLCYPWIGGAPSGLVHGRRPGINRKVRFRDGNRPIEIQEPFRIQQDVEYISDRIPIPALVVDEQIYHRIPCLLISTVDKFARPPFEPRAAAIFGNVEYHHCIFGYYRRGKGLHYSNQDNNGHPSPTGKGNNRYYVTVEPFDPPDLILQDELHLIEGPLGSLVGIYETAVDFLCSESNGYKPKYIASTATIRRAEEQVQSLFVRKLKVFPPPGLTIDDRFFVRDFEIHPLEDSLPGRLYLGICAPGRGPHTPIVRIWARLLQTAWNYRNHPDIDFYWTLTGYFNAIRELAGAKALYRQDIPQRINEIAGGNRRRIADERTQELSSRISSTDLPAILDSLNKRYPEAQDALFTTSMFGTGVDIPRIGLMVVHGQPKTTSAYIQSTGRVGRSKGALVVVFFRATRPRDLNHYEFFCGYHRQLHRYVEPPTVYPFAPNVAEMALGPVLVFILRNMRNVTVRWCDENSAREMPRYRLIANEINLISSYLSQRIAHQPPARQALLGMIQHRLNSLLDRWCSVARRYSNLVYYENVVSGIPRYSVVLGDPIHQHAKLNSQLEVVYENTPQSLREVEETIAFEA
;
A
#
# COMPACT_ATOMS: atom_id res chain seq x y z
N GLY A 1 -11.94 9.58 24.80
CA GLY A 1 -12.08 10.97 24.32
C GLY A 1 -13.08 11.01 23.19
N SER A 2 -13.33 12.18 22.62
CA SER A 2 -14.20 12.34 21.44
C SER A 2 -13.44 12.22 20.11
N THR A 3 -12.11 12.24 20.12
CA THR A 3 -11.29 12.13 18.91
C THR A 3 -11.59 10.81 18.18
N PRO A 4 -12.00 10.85 16.89
CA PRO A 4 -12.22 9.64 16.12
C PRO A 4 -10.95 8.81 15.96
N PHE A 5 -11.11 7.49 16.00
CA PHE A 5 -10.06 6.57 15.59
C PHE A 5 -9.97 6.56 14.05
N TYR A 6 -8.75 6.56 13.51
CA TYR A 6 -8.48 6.36 12.08
C TYR A 6 -7.33 5.39 11.86
N ALA A 7 -7.44 4.58 10.81
CA ALA A 7 -6.35 3.82 10.22
C ALA A 7 -5.94 4.49 8.89
N GLY A 8 -4.66 4.84 8.75
CA GLY A 8 -4.11 5.44 7.54
C GLY A 8 -3.34 4.43 6.69
N LEU A 9 -3.56 4.44 5.39
CA LEU A 9 -2.82 3.65 4.41
C LEU A 9 -1.76 4.53 3.72
N TRP A 10 -0.52 4.46 4.17
CA TRP A 10 0.61 5.24 3.67
C TRP A 10 1.50 4.39 2.77
N VAL A 11 1.09 4.24 1.52
CA VAL A 11 1.71 3.33 0.54
C VAL A 11 2.05 4.06 -0.76
N GLY A 12 2.97 3.51 -1.56
CA GLY A 12 3.48 4.16 -2.77
C GLY A 12 2.39 4.78 -3.69
N GLY A 13 2.73 5.89 -4.36
CA GLY A 13 1.80 6.71 -5.15
C GLY A 13 1.08 5.98 -6.29
N LYS A 14 1.61 4.84 -6.76
CA LYS A 14 0.96 3.97 -7.76
C LYS A 14 -0.25 3.22 -7.20
N VAL A 15 -0.32 3.03 -5.88
CA VAL A 15 -1.41 2.33 -5.21
C VAL A 15 -2.46 3.34 -4.73
N ALA A 16 -2.02 4.34 -3.97
CA ALA A 16 -2.89 5.32 -3.34
C ALA A 16 -2.41 6.76 -3.64
N PRO A 17 -3.31 7.72 -3.93
CA PRO A 17 -2.91 9.07 -4.31
C PRO A 17 -2.18 9.81 -3.19
N ASN A 18 -1.22 10.66 -3.56
CA ASN A 18 -0.51 11.50 -2.60
C ASN A 18 -1.29 12.78 -2.22
N LYS A 19 -2.14 13.30 -3.12
CA LYS A 19 -2.81 14.60 -2.96
C LYS A 19 -4.33 14.47 -3.08
N LEU A 20 -5.05 15.33 -2.34
CA LEU A 20 -6.50 15.48 -2.45
C LEU A 20 -6.89 16.30 -3.68
N TYR A 21 -6.17 17.40 -3.92
CA TYR A 21 -6.47 18.36 -4.99
C TYR A 21 -5.59 18.17 -6.22
N ASP A 22 -6.12 18.58 -7.37
CA ASP A 22 -5.41 18.57 -8.65
C ASP A 22 -4.20 19.50 -8.60
N SER A 23 -3.05 19.03 -9.05
CA SER A 23 -1.87 19.88 -9.22
C SER A 23 -1.53 20.05 -10.70
N TRP A 24 -0.58 20.91 -11.01
CA TRP A 24 -0.20 21.23 -12.38
C TRP A 24 1.29 20.99 -12.56
N SER A 25 1.67 20.32 -13.63
CA SER A 25 3.05 20.29 -14.12
C SER A 25 3.08 20.87 -15.52
N GLY A 26 3.67 22.06 -15.66
CA GLY A 26 3.61 22.80 -16.91
C GLY A 26 2.15 23.06 -17.33
N HIS A 27 1.73 22.47 -18.45
CA HIS A 27 0.37 22.58 -18.98
C HIS A 27 -0.50 21.35 -18.73
N GLN A 28 0.03 20.30 -18.08
CA GLN A 28 -0.72 19.07 -17.82
C GLN A 28 -1.28 19.04 -16.40
N PRO A 29 -2.59 18.74 -16.24
CA PRO A 29 -3.18 18.53 -14.93
C PRO A 29 -2.77 17.17 -14.37
N ILE A 30 -2.32 17.16 -13.12
CA ILE A 30 -2.10 15.96 -12.31
C ILE A 30 -3.28 15.86 -11.36
N TYR A 31 -4.21 14.97 -11.66
CA TYR A 31 -5.45 14.84 -10.89
C TYR A 31 -5.19 14.30 -9.48
N GLY A 32 -5.81 14.94 -8.49
CA GLY A 32 -5.82 14.49 -7.10
C GLY A 32 -6.98 13.54 -6.81
N ALA A 33 -7.01 12.99 -5.59
CA ALA A 33 -7.99 12.00 -5.18
C ALA A 33 -9.45 12.42 -5.43
N LEU A 34 -9.79 13.71 -5.23
CA LEU A 34 -11.17 14.19 -5.43
C LEU A 34 -11.61 14.10 -6.91
N SER A 35 -10.73 14.43 -7.85
CA SER A 35 -11.01 14.34 -9.28
C SER A 35 -10.96 12.89 -9.78
N ILE A 36 -10.08 12.06 -9.23
CA ILE A 36 -10.02 10.62 -9.54
C ILE A 36 -11.31 9.92 -9.09
N LEU A 37 -11.81 10.23 -7.88
CA LEU A 37 -13.11 9.71 -7.40
C LEU A 37 -14.30 10.12 -8.30
N LYS A 38 -14.17 11.22 -9.05
CA LYS A 38 -15.17 11.67 -10.04
C LYS A 38 -15.01 11.04 -11.43
N GLY A 39 -13.98 10.21 -11.64
CA GLY A 39 -13.75 9.49 -12.88
C GLY A 39 -12.60 10.03 -13.74
N GLN A 40 -11.79 10.98 -13.25
CA GLN A 40 -10.54 11.35 -13.93
C GLN A 40 -9.48 10.27 -13.74
N HIS A 41 -8.57 10.13 -14.69
CA HIS A 41 -7.45 9.18 -14.58
C HIS A 41 -6.25 9.88 -13.92
N GLY A 42 -5.75 9.34 -12.81
CA GLY A 42 -4.61 9.90 -12.08
C GLY A 42 -3.71 8.82 -11.48
N GLU A 43 -2.69 9.25 -10.73
CA GLU A 43 -1.79 8.33 -10.05
C GLU A 43 -2.42 7.76 -8.77
N GLY A 44 -2.55 6.44 -8.74
CA GLY A 44 -3.17 5.71 -7.64
C GLY A 44 -4.70 5.72 -7.69
N GLU A 45 -5.32 4.86 -6.89
CA GLU A 45 -6.77 4.77 -6.77
C GLU A 45 -7.18 5.19 -5.35
N PRO A 46 -7.92 6.29 -5.15
CA PRO A 46 -8.41 6.68 -3.83
C PRO A 46 -9.43 5.69 -3.26
N ALA A 47 -10.12 4.90 -4.08
CA ALA A 47 -11.11 3.94 -3.63
C ALA A 47 -10.52 2.59 -3.21
N GLN A 48 -9.62 2.58 -2.22
CA GLN A 48 -8.94 1.36 -1.74
C GLN A 48 -9.83 0.45 -0.90
N VAL A 49 -10.87 0.99 -0.26
CA VAL A 49 -11.85 0.19 0.49
C VAL A 49 -12.99 -0.18 -0.46
N LEU A 50 -12.93 -1.40 -1.01
CA LEU A 50 -13.89 -1.90 -2.00
C LEU A 50 -15.20 -2.38 -1.37
N GLU A 51 -15.15 -2.94 -0.16
CA GLU A 51 -16.29 -3.52 0.54
C GLU A 51 -16.37 -3.04 1.98
N CYS A 52 -17.59 -3.02 2.53
CA CYS A 52 -17.81 -2.73 3.94
C CYS A 52 -17.16 -3.83 4.80
N PRO A 53 -16.30 -3.47 5.77
CA PRO A 53 -15.62 -4.46 6.61
C PRO A 53 -16.58 -5.26 7.51
N VAL A 54 -17.82 -4.79 7.68
CA VAL A 54 -18.82 -5.38 8.59
C VAL A 54 -19.86 -6.22 7.86
N CYS A 55 -20.43 -5.73 6.75
CA CYS A 55 -21.52 -6.40 6.04
C CYS A 55 -21.19 -6.79 4.59
N LYS A 56 -19.95 -6.53 4.12
CA LYS A 56 -19.47 -6.84 2.77
C LYS A 56 -20.22 -6.16 1.61
N THR A 57 -21.08 -5.18 1.91
CA THR A 57 -21.68 -4.31 0.88
C THR A 57 -20.60 -3.62 0.06
N ILE A 58 -20.77 -3.59 -1.26
CA ILE A 58 -19.88 -2.92 -2.21
C ILE A 58 -19.87 -1.41 -1.92
N LEU A 59 -18.67 -0.86 -1.70
CA LEU A 59 -18.39 0.56 -1.50
C LEU A 59 -17.71 1.19 -2.72
N ALA A 60 -16.99 0.38 -3.49
CA ALA A 60 -16.37 0.77 -4.76
C ALA A 60 -16.22 -0.44 -5.67
N ILE A 61 -16.53 -0.26 -6.96
CA ILE A 61 -16.33 -1.28 -7.99
C ILE A 61 -14.88 -1.21 -8.49
N PRO A 62 -14.09 -2.29 -8.44
CA PRO A 62 -12.72 -2.26 -8.94
C PRO A 62 -12.66 -1.97 -10.45
N GLU A 63 -11.55 -1.44 -10.95
CA GLU A 63 -11.40 -1.07 -12.38
C GLU A 63 -11.48 -2.27 -13.33
N ARG A 64 -11.09 -3.48 -12.90
CA ARG A 64 -11.34 -4.72 -13.66
C ARG A 64 -12.82 -5.06 -13.83
N GLY A 65 -13.67 -4.54 -12.94
CA GLY A 65 -15.09 -4.83 -12.90
C GLY A 65 -15.50 -5.95 -11.95
N LEU A 66 -16.80 -6.16 -11.83
CA LEU A 66 -17.41 -7.26 -11.06
C LEU A 66 -17.56 -8.49 -11.96
N GLU A 67 -17.16 -9.67 -11.47
CA GLU A 67 -17.29 -10.95 -12.18
C GLU A 67 -18.76 -11.32 -12.44
N PRO A 68 -19.10 -12.13 -13.45
CA PRO A 68 -20.49 -12.51 -13.77
C PRO A 68 -21.20 -13.23 -12.60
N LYS A 69 -21.97 -12.47 -11.81
CA LYS A 69 -22.75 -12.93 -10.64
C LYS A 69 -23.85 -11.92 -10.33
N ASP A 70 -24.72 -12.31 -9.40
CA ASP A 70 -25.68 -11.40 -8.79
C ASP A 70 -25.03 -10.57 -7.69
N TYR A 71 -25.17 -9.25 -7.77
CA TYR A 71 -24.71 -8.30 -6.75
C TYR A 71 -25.85 -7.42 -6.28
N THR A 72 -25.69 -6.86 -5.08
CA THR A 72 -26.58 -5.82 -4.56
C THR A 72 -25.79 -4.53 -4.34
N LEU A 73 -26.23 -3.46 -4.97
CA LEU A 73 -25.66 -2.12 -4.88
C LEU A 73 -26.65 -1.19 -4.17
N TYR A 74 -26.16 -0.39 -3.23
CA TYR A 74 -26.97 0.58 -2.52
C TYR A 74 -26.53 1.99 -2.91
N LEU A 75 -27.43 2.80 -3.46
CA LEU A 75 -27.15 4.18 -3.86
C LEU A 75 -27.93 5.17 -2.99
N VAL A 76 -27.21 6.08 -2.34
CA VAL A 76 -27.83 7.18 -1.58
C VAL A 76 -28.15 8.33 -2.53
N VAL A 77 -29.40 8.78 -2.52
CA VAL A 77 -29.91 9.82 -3.41
C VAL A 77 -30.69 10.86 -2.61
N ARG A 78 -30.64 12.11 -3.07
CA ARG A 78 -31.50 13.19 -2.60
C ARG A 78 -32.61 13.44 -3.61
N VAL A 79 -33.84 13.58 -3.13
CA VAL A 79 -35.02 13.87 -3.96
C VAL A 79 -35.43 15.33 -3.74
N ASN A 80 -35.38 16.13 -4.80
CA ASN A 80 -35.89 17.49 -4.80
C ASN A 80 -37.33 17.51 -5.35
N GLY A 81 -38.29 16.99 -4.58
CA GLY A 81 -39.72 16.90 -4.96
C GLY A 81 -40.33 15.53 -4.68
N SER A 82 -41.40 15.18 -5.41
CA SER A 82 -42.03 13.85 -5.36
C SER A 82 -41.52 12.94 -6.47
N LEU A 83 -41.30 11.66 -6.16
CA LEU A 83 -41.08 10.64 -7.18
C LEU A 83 -42.43 10.20 -7.77
N PRO A 84 -42.52 9.94 -9.09
CA PRO A 84 -43.72 9.37 -9.69
C PRO A 84 -44.09 8.02 -9.07
N SER A 85 -45.38 7.68 -9.04
CA SER A 85 -45.86 6.39 -8.53
C SER A 85 -45.23 5.19 -9.25
N ASP A 86 -44.93 5.35 -10.54
CA ASP A 86 -44.36 4.30 -11.39
C ASP A 86 -42.81 4.34 -11.45
N PHE A 87 -42.17 5.12 -10.57
CA PHE A 87 -40.72 5.34 -10.59
C PHE A 87 -39.91 4.03 -10.63
N GLN A 88 -40.27 3.05 -9.80
CA GLN A 88 -39.58 1.76 -9.77
C GLN A 88 -39.69 1.00 -11.09
N LYS A 89 -40.85 1.07 -11.76
CA LYS A 89 -41.07 0.42 -13.05
C LYS A 89 -40.24 1.10 -14.15
N ILE A 90 -40.28 2.43 -14.21
CA ILE A 90 -39.52 3.21 -15.21
C ILE A 90 -38.02 2.98 -15.07
N VAL A 91 -37.50 2.96 -13.84
CA VAL A 91 -36.08 2.68 -13.58
C VAL A 91 -35.70 1.29 -14.06
N ASN A 92 -36.51 0.26 -13.77
CA ASN A 92 -36.24 -1.12 -14.19
C ASN A 92 -36.25 -1.28 -15.71
N ASP A 93 -37.18 -0.61 -16.40
CA ASP A 93 -37.29 -0.65 -17.86
C ASP A 93 -36.10 0.04 -18.54
N ARG A 94 -35.55 1.11 -17.94
CA ARG A 94 -34.41 1.87 -18.48
C ARG A 94 -33.04 1.27 -18.17
N LEU A 95 -32.94 0.57 -17.05
CA LEU A 95 -31.71 -0.03 -16.55
C LEU A 95 -31.41 -1.42 -17.11
N SER A 96 -32.40 -2.05 -17.74
CA SER A 96 -32.25 -3.33 -18.40
C SER A 96 -31.62 -3.12 -19.78
N ASP A 97 -30.38 -3.57 -19.95
CA ASP A 97 -29.73 -3.68 -21.26
C ASP A 97 -29.78 -5.14 -21.73
N ASN A 98 -29.45 -5.43 -23.00
CA ASN A 98 -29.44 -6.80 -23.51
C ASN A 98 -28.37 -7.68 -22.85
N GLU A 99 -27.33 -7.08 -22.25
CA GLU A 99 -26.16 -7.79 -21.71
C GLU A 99 -26.14 -7.89 -20.18
N PHE A 100 -26.88 -7.04 -19.46
CA PHE A 100 -26.98 -7.09 -18.00
C PHE A 100 -28.26 -6.40 -17.51
N LYS A 101 -28.77 -6.84 -16.37
CA LYS A 101 -30.03 -6.38 -15.79
C LYS A 101 -29.80 -5.73 -14.43
N ILE A 102 -30.23 -4.48 -14.26
CA ILE A 102 -30.27 -3.83 -12.95
C ILE A 102 -31.72 -3.57 -12.55
N ASN A 103 -32.14 -4.16 -11.44
CA ASN A 103 -33.49 -4.00 -10.89
C ASN A 103 -33.44 -3.20 -9.59
N LEU A 104 -34.14 -2.08 -9.56
CA LEU A 104 -34.51 -1.42 -8.32
C LEU A 104 -35.53 -2.28 -7.59
N THR A 105 -35.12 -2.78 -6.42
CA THR A 105 -35.89 -3.72 -5.60
C THR A 105 -36.59 -3.03 -4.44
N ARG A 106 -35.87 -2.16 -3.73
CA ARG A 106 -36.39 -1.42 -2.57
C ARG A 106 -35.94 0.03 -2.63
N ILE A 107 -36.82 0.91 -2.15
CA ILE A 107 -36.56 2.33 -1.90
C ILE A 107 -36.74 2.53 -0.41
N LEU A 108 -35.66 2.82 0.28
CA LEU A 108 -35.63 2.87 1.74
C LEU A 108 -35.44 4.32 2.19
N PRO A 109 -36.37 4.90 2.98
CA PRO A 109 -36.19 6.25 3.50
C PRO A 109 -35.04 6.30 4.51
N MET A 110 -34.23 7.36 4.43
CA MET A 110 -33.22 7.64 5.45
C MET A 110 -33.82 8.44 6.61
N LYS A 111 -33.11 8.52 7.74
CA LYS A 111 -33.56 9.30 8.90
C LYS A 111 -33.70 10.80 8.62
N THR A 112 -32.87 11.32 7.71
CA THR A 112 -32.97 12.71 7.26
C THR A 112 -33.98 12.83 6.11
N PRO A 113 -35.00 13.71 6.22
CA PRO A 113 -36.00 13.89 5.17
C PRO A 113 -35.39 14.27 3.82
N GLY A 114 -35.98 13.77 2.73
CA GLY A 114 -35.53 14.04 1.36
C GLY A 114 -34.37 13.16 0.87
N TYR A 115 -33.85 12.27 1.71
CA TYR A 115 -32.82 11.29 1.35
C TYR A 115 -33.38 9.87 1.34
N LEU A 116 -32.99 9.11 0.31
CA LEU A 116 -33.40 7.72 0.12
C LEU A 116 -32.16 6.86 -0.18
N THR A 117 -32.21 5.60 0.22
CA THR A 117 -31.30 4.56 -0.27
C THR A 117 -32.04 3.70 -1.29
N LEU A 118 -31.50 3.63 -2.50
CA LEU A 118 -31.97 2.75 -3.58
C LEU A 118 -31.23 1.40 -3.50
N GLU A 119 -31.95 0.31 -3.36
CA GLU A 119 -31.41 -1.06 -3.40
C GLU A 119 -31.52 -1.63 -4.82
N LEU A 120 -30.39 -1.74 -5.50
CA LEU A 120 -30.28 -2.20 -6.88
C LEU A 120 -29.71 -3.62 -6.91
N LYS A 121 -30.45 -4.58 -7.45
CA LYS A 121 -29.93 -5.92 -7.76
C LYS A 121 -29.41 -5.94 -9.18
N ILE A 122 -28.17 -6.35 -9.33
CA ILE A 122 -27.44 -6.38 -10.59
C ILE A 122 -27.19 -7.84 -10.93
N SER A 123 -27.65 -8.27 -12.11
CA SER A 123 -27.40 -9.60 -12.67
C SER A 123 -26.72 -9.44 -14.03
N SER A 124 -25.58 -10.09 -14.23
CA SER A 124 -24.81 -9.95 -15.47
C SER A 124 -24.13 -11.26 -15.85
N ASP A 125 -24.17 -11.58 -17.13
CA ASP A 125 -23.47 -12.72 -17.72
C ASP A 125 -22.04 -12.36 -18.16
N ARG A 126 -21.68 -11.06 -18.11
CA ARG A 126 -20.33 -10.55 -18.37
C ARG A 126 -19.73 -9.79 -17.20
N VAL A 127 -18.43 -9.53 -17.26
CA VAL A 127 -17.75 -8.66 -16.31
C VAL A 127 -18.29 -7.23 -16.43
N LEU A 128 -18.72 -6.66 -15.30
CA LEU A 128 -19.30 -5.32 -15.22
C LEU A 128 -18.27 -4.28 -14.80
N LYS A 129 -17.94 -3.36 -15.69
CA LYS A 129 -16.97 -2.29 -15.40
C LYS A 129 -17.62 -1.13 -14.66
N PRO A 130 -16.84 -0.30 -13.94
CA PRO A 130 -17.36 0.92 -13.32
C PRO A 130 -18.13 1.83 -14.30
N SER A 131 -17.64 1.94 -15.55
CA SER A 131 -18.29 2.71 -16.62
C SER A 131 -19.69 2.22 -16.99
N ASP A 132 -19.96 0.91 -16.89
CA ASP A 132 -21.28 0.35 -17.19
C ASP A 132 -22.32 0.90 -16.19
N ILE A 133 -21.98 0.88 -14.90
CA ILE A 133 -22.84 1.38 -13.81
C ILE A 133 -23.00 2.91 -13.87
N ASP A 134 -21.93 3.63 -14.16
CA ASP A 134 -21.96 5.09 -14.26
C ASP A 134 -22.82 5.54 -15.46
N ASN A 135 -22.73 4.85 -16.60
CA ASN A 135 -23.58 5.10 -17.77
C ASN A 135 -25.06 4.81 -17.50
N CYS A 136 -25.36 3.71 -16.80
CA CYS A 136 -26.72 3.38 -16.37
C CYS A 136 -27.34 4.49 -15.51
N TRP A 137 -26.58 5.03 -14.56
CA TRP A 137 -27.04 6.14 -13.74
C TRP A 137 -27.27 7.42 -14.55
N ASN A 138 -26.43 7.71 -15.54
CA ASN A 138 -26.62 8.89 -16.41
C ASN A 138 -27.96 8.84 -17.16
N LYS A 139 -28.44 7.64 -17.55
CA LYS A 139 -29.79 7.45 -18.13
C LYS A 139 -30.88 7.83 -17.10
N ILE A 140 -30.79 7.33 -15.86
CA ILE A 140 -31.73 7.67 -14.77
C ILE A 140 -31.74 9.18 -14.51
N ARG A 141 -30.55 9.80 -14.43
CA ARG A 141 -30.42 11.23 -14.14
C ARG A 141 -31.06 12.10 -15.22
N HIS A 142 -31.00 11.67 -16.48
CA HIS A 142 -31.63 12.38 -17.59
C HIS A 142 -33.16 12.37 -17.48
N ASP A 143 -33.75 11.20 -17.17
CA ASP A 143 -35.20 11.05 -17.02
C ASP A 143 -35.74 11.65 -15.71
N PHE A 144 -34.90 11.68 -14.66
CA PHE A 144 -35.26 12.14 -13.32
C PHE A 144 -34.27 13.20 -12.79
N PRO A 145 -34.30 14.44 -13.32
CA PRO A 145 -33.39 15.50 -12.88
C PRO A 145 -33.57 15.90 -11.41
N GLN A 146 -34.71 15.57 -10.79
CA GLN A 146 -34.99 15.76 -9.36
C GLN A 146 -34.19 14.81 -8.45
N LEU A 147 -33.60 13.73 -9.01
CA LEU A 147 -32.75 12.80 -8.27
C LEU A 147 -31.28 13.23 -8.34
N VAL A 148 -30.75 13.63 -7.20
CA VAL A 148 -29.35 14.02 -7.06
C VAL A 148 -28.58 12.89 -6.39
N LEU A 149 -27.58 12.37 -7.08
CA LEU A 149 -26.65 11.40 -6.52
C LEU A 149 -25.83 12.05 -5.40
N VAL A 150 -25.74 11.39 -4.25
CA VAL A 150 -24.98 11.83 -3.09
C VAL A 150 -23.54 11.26 -3.04
N PRO A 151 -23.28 9.96 -3.32
CA PRO A 151 -21.91 9.46 -3.37
C PRO A 151 -21.10 10.07 -4.53
N ALA A 152 -19.79 9.89 -4.48
CA ALA A 152 -18.84 10.46 -5.44
C ALA A 152 -19.16 10.09 -6.90
N ARG A 153 -19.50 8.82 -7.12
CA ARG A 153 -20.03 8.29 -8.39
C ARG A 153 -20.84 7.01 -8.14
N PRO A 154 -21.72 6.59 -9.07
CA PRO A 154 -22.53 5.38 -8.93
C PRO A 154 -21.69 4.12 -8.68
N SER A 155 -20.52 4.01 -9.33
CA SER A 155 -19.56 2.94 -9.12
C SER A 155 -18.63 3.12 -7.90
N ARG A 156 -18.83 4.18 -7.09
CA ARG A 156 -18.17 4.44 -5.79
C ARG A 156 -19.24 4.79 -4.73
N PRO A 157 -20.22 3.91 -4.50
CA PRO A 157 -21.38 4.17 -3.66
C PRO A 157 -21.07 4.46 -2.18
N GLY A 158 -19.88 4.08 -1.71
CA GLY A 158 -19.46 4.25 -0.31
C GLY A 158 -18.65 5.52 -0.03
N TYR A 159 -18.33 6.33 -1.04
CA TYR A 159 -17.43 7.48 -0.91
C TYR A 159 -18.23 8.78 -1.01
N PHE A 160 -18.10 9.67 -0.01
CA PHE A 160 -18.94 10.86 0.11
C PHE A 160 -18.12 12.12 0.38
N PHE A 161 -18.21 13.11 -0.50
CA PHE A 161 -17.42 14.34 -0.41
C PHE A 161 -17.82 15.24 0.76
N ARG A 162 -16.82 15.67 1.53
CA ARG A 162 -16.92 16.77 2.48
C ARG A 162 -16.80 18.09 1.73
N TYR A 163 -17.61 19.07 2.11
CA TYR A 163 -17.62 20.39 1.50
C TYR A 163 -17.90 21.50 2.49
N TYR A 164 -17.53 22.72 2.12
CA TYR A 164 -17.89 23.95 2.84
C TYR A 164 -18.48 24.98 1.87
N ILE A 165 -19.09 26.02 2.42
CA ILE A 165 -19.61 27.16 1.63
C ILE A 165 -18.59 28.29 1.68
N ASP A 166 -18.11 28.73 0.51
CA ASP A 166 -17.15 29.83 0.43
C ASP A 166 -17.80 31.20 0.69
N SER A 167 -16.99 32.27 0.71
CA SER A 167 -17.49 33.63 0.95
C SER A 167 -18.49 34.11 -0.11
N ARG A 168 -18.47 33.50 -1.30
CA ARG A 168 -19.38 33.79 -2.43
C ARG A 168 -20.62 32.89 -2.44
N GLY A 169 -20.74 31.96 -1.48
CA GLY A 169 -21.87 31.03 -1.41
C GLY A 169 -21.68 29.74 -2.21
N ASN A 170 -20.51 29.51 -2.81
CA ASN A 170 -20.30 28.29 -3.61
C ASN A 170 -19.89 27.11 -2.73
N ARG A 171 -20.33 25.91 -3.13
CA ARG A 171 -19.89 24.65 -2.55
C ARG A 171 -18.46 24.33 -2.97
N ARG A 172 -17.58 24.14 -1.99
CA ARG A 172 -16.17 23.77 -2.18
C ARG A 172 -15.89 22.45 -1.49
N GLU A 173 -15.57 21.43 -2.28
CA GLU A 173 -15.14 20.13 -1.77
C GLU A 173 -13.69 20.19 -1.29
N TYR A 174 -13.39 19.46 -0.22
CA TYR A 174 -12.05 19.50 0.37
C TYR A 174 -11.50 18.17 0.86
N ASP A 175 -12.36 17.19 1.10
CA ASP A 175 -12.00 15.86 1.58
C ASP A 175 -13.19 14.92 1.28
N PHE A 176 -13.11 13.66 1.68
CA PHE A 176 -14.20 12.70 1.62
C PHE A 176 -14.20 11.80 2.85
N ASP A 177 -15.37 11.25 3.19
CA ASP A 177 -15.52 10.19 4.19
C ASP A 177 -16.11 8.95 3.53
N ILE A 178 -15.90 7.79 4.15
CA ILE A 178 -16.41 6.51 3.67
C ILE A 178 -17.55 6.08 4.61
N TYR A 179 -18.72 5.81 4.03
CA TYR A 179 -19.88 5.31 4.76
C TYR A 179 -20.43 4.06 4.09
N CYS A 180 -20.94 3.11 4.88
CA CYS A 180 -21.70 2.01 4.32
C CYS A 180 -23.09 2.50 3.90
N PRO A 181 -23.48 2.37 2.61
CA PRO A 181 -24.79 2.82 2.14
C PRO A 181 -25.93 1.89 2.54
N ASN A 182 -25.63 0.64 2.92
CA ASN A 182 -26.63 -0.36 3.34
C ASN A 182 -27.28 0.04 4.68
N PRO A 183 -28.60 0.31 4.72
CA PRO A 183 -29.30 0.74 5.93
C PRO A 183 -29.44 -0.38 6.98
N GLU A 184 -29.27 -1.64 6.59
CA GLU A 184 -29.34 -2.81 7.48
C GLU A 184 -27.95 -3.18 8.04
N CYS A 185 -26.90 -2.45 7.68
CA CYS A 185 -25.55 -2.67 8.18
C CYS A 185 -25.47 -2.42 9.69
N LYS A 186 -24.71 -3.24 10.43
CA LYS A 186 -24.45 -3.02 11.87
C LYS A 186 -23.72 -1.71 12.17
N LEU A 187 -23.11 -1.07 11.17
CA LEU A 187 -22.54 0.27 11.30
C LEU A 187 -23.61 1.36 11.44
N CYS A 188 -24.89 1.09 11.12
CA CYS A 188 -26.02 2.00 11.35
C CYS A 188 -26.34 2.15 12.83
N TYR A 189 -25.36 2.67 13.55
CA TYR A 189 -25.36 2.92 14.98
C TYR A 189 -25.03 4.41 15.21
N PRO A 190 -25.76 5.11 16.09
CA PRO A 190 -25.52 6.52 16.37
C PRO A 190 -24.06 6.82 16.73
N TRP A 191 -23.46 7.80 16.06
CA TRP A 191 -22.05 8.11 16.22
C TRP A 191 -21.78 9.61 16.30
N ILE A 192 -20.78 9.98 17.11
CA ILE A 192 -20.34 11.37 17.30
C ILE A 192 -18.82 11.38 17.33
N GLY A 193 -18.21 12.35 16.62
CA GLY A 193 -16.78 12.61 16.65
C GLY A 193 -16.47 14.04 17.07
N GLY A 194 -15.26 14.27 17.58
CA GLY A 194 -14.76 15.58 17.96
C GLY A 194 -13.38 15.93 17.42
N ALA A 195 -13.13 17.21 17.22
CA ALA A 195 -11.85 17.78 16.81
C ALA A 195 -11.60 19.13 17.51
N PRO A 196 -10.34 19.61 17.64
CA PRO A 196 -10.03 20.81 18.41
C PRO A 196 -10.79 22.08 17.97
N SER A 197 -10.87 22.34 16.65
CA SER A 197 -11.61 23.49 16.12
C SER A 197 -13.10 23.20 15.84
N GLY A 198 -13.43 22.03 15.27
CA GLY A 198 -14.79 21.61 14.83
C GLY A 198 -15.50 22.68 13.96
N LEU A 199 -16.81 22.64 13.73
CA LEU A 199 -17.58 21.95 12.69
C LEU A 199 -17.28 22.54 11.29
N VAL A 200 -17.21 21.76 10.20
CA VAL A 200 -17.43 22.28 8.83
C VAL A 200 -17.98 21.20 7.89
N HIS A 201 -19.27 21.28 7.58
CA HIS A 201 -19.94 20.67 6.44
C HIS A 201 -21.08 21.60 5.98
N GLY A 202 -21.09 22.09 4.74
CA GLY A 202 -22.17 22.98 4.27
C GLY A 202 -22.29 24.35 4.97
N ARG A 203 -21.31 24.71 5.80
CA ARG A 203 -21.22 26.01 6.46
C ARG A 203 -20.01 26.80 5.99
N ARG A 204 -20.07 28.12 6.22
CA ARG A 204 -18.86 28.94 6.12
C ARG A 204 -17.89 28.48 7.22
N PRO A 205 -16.60 28.30 6.91
CA PRO A 205 -15.59 27.95 7.90
C PRO A 205 -15.65 28.92 9.10
N GLY A 206 -15.50 28.41 10.32
CA GLY A 206 -15.57 29.25 11.51
C GLY A 206 -15.65 28.46 12.81
N ILE A 207 -15.07 29.01 13.89
CA ILE A 207 -14.96 28.34 15.20
C ILE A 207 -16.14 28.68 16.16
N ASN A 208 -17.36 28.91 15.69
CA ASN A 208 -18.49 29.40 16.53
C ASN A 208 -19.56 28.31 16.80
N ARG A 209 -20.28 28.15 17.93
CA ARG A 209 -20.04 28.19 19.41
C ARG A 209 -21.23 27.44 20.07
N LYS A 210 -20.98 26.54 21.04
CA LYS A 210 -21.75 26.26 22.29
C LYS A 210 -21.40 24.90 22.89
N VAL A 211 -21.29 23.86 22.06
CA VAL A 211 -21.06 22.48 22.51
C VAL A 211 -19.57 22.14 22.49
N ARG A 212 -19.06 21.62 23.61
CA ARG A 212 -17.71 21.05 23.75
C ARG A 212 -17.81 19.71 24.47
N PHE A 213 -16.96 18.78 24.09
CA PHE A 213 -16.77 17.54 24.82
C PHE A 213 -15.88 17.77 26.05
N ARG A 214 -15.81 16.77 26.93
CA ARG A 214 -15.03 16.82 28.18
C ARG A 214 -13.52 16.98 27.95
N ASP A 215 -13.02 16.51 26.82
CA ASP A 215 -11.62 16.64 26.39
C ASP A 215 -11.32 17.97 25.66
N GLY A 216 -12.26 18.93 25.68
CA GLY A 216 -12.10 20.26 25.08
C GLY A 216 -12.35 20.32 23.58
N ASN A 217 -12.44 19.15 22.91
CA ASN A 217 -12.79 19.05 21.51
C ASN A 217 -14.20 19.57 21.24
N ARG A 218 -14.44 19.92 19.99
CA ARG A 218 -15.74 20.36 19.47
C ARG A 218 -16.29 19.32 18.52
N PRO A 219 -17.63 19.18 18.42
CA PRO A 219 -18.22 18.24 17.49
C PRO A 219 -17.77 18.49 16.05
N ILE A 220 -17.60 17.41 15.27
CA ILE A 220 -17.41 17.49 13.83
C ILE A 220 -18.77 17.43 13.13
N GLU A 221 -18.89 18.11 12.00
CA GLU A 221 -20.17 18.17 11.29
C GLU A 221 -20.33 16.95 10.40
N ILE A 222 -21.50 16.33 10.49
CA ILE A 222 -21.89 15.15 9.73
C ILE A 222 -22.58 15.58 8.45
N GLN A 223 -22.34 14.79 7.40
CA GLN A 223 -22.95 15.01 6.11
C GLN A 223 -24.48 14.88 6.21
N GLU A 224 -25.20 15.80 5.56
CA GLU A 224 -26.68 15.83 5.54
C GLU A 224 -27.36 14.46 5.46
N PRO A 225 -27.03 13.55 4.52
CA PRO A 225 -27.69 12.24 4.40
C PRO A 225 -27.60 11.36 5.66
N PHE A 226 -26.52 11.49 6.43
CA PHE A 226 -26.20 10.60 7.55
C PHE A 226 -26.51 11.22 8.90
N ARG A 227 -27.19 12.36 8.96
CA ARG A 227 -27.61 12.94 10.24
C ARG A 227 -28.71 12.09 10.85
N ILE A 228 -28.69 11.95 12.19
CA ILE A 228 -29.75 11.22 12.89
C ILE A 228 -31.10 11.96 12.80
N GLN A 229 -31.05 13.29 12.71
CA GLN A 229 -32.18 14.21 12.56
C GLN A 229 -31.69 15.47 11.83
N GLN A 230 -32.57 16.14 11.09
CA GLN A 230 -32.22 17.31 10.26
C GLN A 230 -31.59 18.46 11.07
N ASP A 231 -32.10 18.70 12.28
CA ASP A 231 -31.65 19.78 13.17
C ASP A 231 -30.37 19.45 13.96
N VAL A 232 -29.91 18.19 13.90
CA VAL A 232 -28.77 17.68 14.65
C VAL A 232 -27.61 17.38 13.71
N GLU A 233 -26.70 18.32 13.59
CA GLU A 233 -25.68 18.30 12.54
C GLU A 233 -24.39 17.55 12.92
N TYR A 234 -24.28 17.11 14.16
CA TYR A 234 -23.05 16.50 14.70
C TYR A 234 -23.25 15.07 15.23
N ILE A 235 -24.48 14.52 15.09
CA ILE A 235 -24.78 13.13 15.42
C ILE A 235 -25.11 12.40 14.11
N SER A 236 -24.27 11.44 13.79
CA SER A 236 -24.44 10.55 12.65
C SER A 236 -25.39 9.40 13.00
N ASP A 237 -26.19 8.95 12.05
CA ASP A 237 -27.02 7.76 12.14
C ASP A 237 -26.21 6.46 12.05
N ARG A 238 -24.95 6.58 11.60
CA ARG A 238 -24.02 5.46 11.38
C ARG A 238 -22.57 5.85 11.63
N ILE A 239 -21.74 4.87 11.94
CA ILE A 239 -20.30 5.03 12.15
C ILE A 239 -19.61 5.13 10.77
N PRO A 240 -18.80 6.18 10.50
CA PRO A 240 -17.97 6.24 9.29
C PRO A 240 -16.91 5.14 9.33
N ILE A 241 -16.58 4.60 8.15
CA ILE A 241 -15.47 3.65 8.04
C ILE A 241 -14.15 4.44 8.24
N PRO A 242 -13.36 4.13 9.27
CA PRO A 242 -12.26 4.99 9.73
C PRO A 242 -10.98 4.77 8.91
N ALA A 243 -11.06 4.83 7.59
CA ALA A 243 -9.93 4.62 6.68
C ALA A 243 -9.51 5.93 6.00
N LEU A 244 -8.22 6.27 6.12
CA LEU A 244 -7.58 7.38 5.39
C LEU A 244 -6.66 6.79 4.33
N VAL A 245 -6.87 7.15 3.07
CA VAL A 245 -6.27 6.47 1.91
C VAL A 245 -5.47 7.42 1.04
N VAL A 246 -5.37 8.69 1.42
CA VAL A 246 -4.58 9.71 0.73
C VAL A 246 -3.55 10.25 1.71
N ASP A 247 -2.29 10.39 1.28
CA ASP A 247 -1.20 10.92 2.13
C ASP A 247 -1.60 12.24 2.82
N GLU A 248 -2.20 13.17 2.07
CA GLU A 248 -2.67 14.44 2.64
C GLU A 248 -3.74 14.24 3.73
N GLN A 249 -4.65 13.26 3.61
CA GLN A 249 -5.57 12.94 4.70
C GLN A 249 -4.81 12.47 5.94
N ILE A 250 -3.77 11.65 5.76
CA ILE A 250 -2.95 11.09 6.85
C ILE A 250 -2.22 12.21 7.58
N TYR A 251 -1.54 13.11 6.86
CA TYR A 251 -0.79 14.21 7.47
C TYR A 251 -1.70 15.20 8.22
N HIS A 252 -2.96 15.33 7.79
CA HIS A 252 -3.90 16.31 8.32
C HIS A 252 -4.84 15.76 9.41
N ARG A 253 -5.22 14.49 9.34
CA ARG A 253 -6.14 13.87 10.32
C ARG A 253 -5.42 13.01 11.35
N ILE A 254 -4.14 12.68 11.09
CA ILE A 254 -3.22 11.93 11.96
C ILE A 254 -3.85 10.64 12.50
N PRO A 255 -3.69 9.52 11.78
CA PRO A 255 -4.30 8.27 12.19
C PRO A 255 -3.66 7.69 13.46
N CYS A 256 -4.44 6.93 14.21
CA CYS A 256 -3.97 6.19 15.38
C CYS A 256 -3.19 4.93 14.98
N LEU A 257 -3.48 4.38 13.80
CA LEU A 257 -2.77 3.24 13.21
C LEU A 257 -2.32 3.62 11.81
N LEU A 258 -1.03 3.48 11.52
CA LEU A 258 -0.47 3.73 10.20
C LEU A 258 -0.01 2.42 9.57
N ILE A 259 -0.59 2.06 8.43
CA ILE A 259 -0.17 0.93 7.61
C ILE A 259 0.72 1.50 6.50
N SER A 260 2.01 1.19 6.54
CA SER A 260 2.99 1.76 5.62
C SER A 260 3.76 0.70 4.85
N THR A 261 4.21 1.02 3.63
CA THR A 261 5.33 0.31 3.01
C THR A 261 6.64 1.05 3.28
N VAL A 262 7.76 0.33 3.35
CA VAL A 262 9.09 0.94 3.57
C VAL A 262 9.48 1.91 2.45
N ASP A 263 8.90 1.74 1.25
CA ASP A 263 9.09 2.62 0.10
C ASP A 263 8.86 4.09 0.42
N LYS A 264 7.91 4.38 1.33
CA LYS A 264 7.53 5.73 1.72
C LYS A 264 8.58 6.45 2.56
N PHE A 265 9.58 5.76 3.12
CA PHE A 265 10.61 6.42 3.93
C PHE A 265 11.46 7.42 3.13
N ALA A 266 11.50 7.26 1.80
CA ALA A 266 12.15 8.21 0.90
C ALA A 266 11.32 9.49 0.63
N ARG A 267 10.04 9.55 1.05
CA ARG A 267 9.14 10.68 0.76
C ARG A 267 9.24 11.87 1.72
N PRO A 268 9.36 11.69 3.05
CA PRO A 268 9.45 12.80 4.01
C PRO A 268 10.53 13.88 3.78
N PRO A 269 11.71 13.61 3.17
CA PRO A 269 12.63 14.68 2.76
C PRO A 269 11.98 15.73 1.84
N PHE A 270 11.06 15.29 0.98
CA PHE A 270 10.34 16.11 0.01
C PHE A 270 9.02 16.66 0.58
N GLU A 271 8.45 15.95 1.55
CA GLU A 271 7.12 16.23 2.09
C GLU A 271 7.18 16.62 3.57
N PRO A 272 7.43 17.91 3.88
CA PRO A 272 7.47 18.40 5.25
C PRO A 272 6.15 18.24 6.03
N ARG A 273 5.01 17.98 5.39
CA ARG A 273 3.77 17.69 6.15
C ARG A 273 3.83 16.34 6.87
N ALA A 274 4.72 15.44 6.46
CA ALA A 274 4.93 14.14 7.11
C ALA A 274 5.35 14.24 8.58
N ALA A 275 5.86 15.40 9.03
CA ALA A 275 6.18 15.68 10.42
C ALA A 275 5.01 15.42 11.38
N ALA A 276 3.77 15.54 10.90
CA ALA A 276 2.57 15.24 11.66
C ALA A 276 2.47 13.77 12.11
N ILE A 277 3.05 12.83 11.35
CA ILE A 277 3.13 11.40 11.73
C ILE A 277 3.96 11.24 13.01
N PHE A 278 4.99 12.06 13.19
CA PHE A 278 5.84 12.10 14.38
C PHE A 278 5.29 13.04 15.45
N GLY A 279 4.03 13.48 15.32
CA GLY A 279 3.33 14.34 16.27
C GLY A 279 3.74 15.83 16.24
N ASN A 280 4.61 16.25 15.32
CA ASN A 280 5.09 17.62 15.22
C ASN A 280 4.05 18.52 14.52
N VAL A 281 3.09 19.02 15.29
CA VAL A 281 2.01 19.89 14.87
C VAL A 281 1.85 21.07 15.81
N GLU A 282 1.38 22.21 15.29
CA GLU A 282 1.23 23.46 16.07
C GLU A 282 -0.22 23.95 16.14
N TYR A 283 -1.02 23.62 15.11
CA TYR A 283 -2.37 24.12 14.97
C TYR A 283 -3.32 23.05 14.41
N HIS A 284 -4.61 23.25 14.65
CA HIS A 284 -5.68 22.48 14.01
C HIS A 284 -6.65 23.43 13.30
N HIS A 285 -6.73 23.34 11.97
CA HIS A 285 -7.66 24.06 11.11
C HIS A 285 -8.97 23.29 10.94
N CYS A 286 -10.11 23.98 10.92
CA CYS A 286 -11.44 23.36 10.78
C CYS A 286 -11.72 22.70 9.41
N ILE A 287 -10.77 22.72 8.47
CA ILE A 287 -10.88 22.15 7.11
C ILE A 287 -9.68 21.23 6.88
N PHE A 288 -8.48 21.80 6.97
CA PHE A 288 -7.22 21.06 6.77
C PHE A 288 -6.82 20.18 7.95
N GLY A 289 -7.55 20.14 9.05
CA GLY A 289 -7.12 19.40 10.24
C GLY A 289 -5.81 19.92 10.83
N TYR A 290 -4.99 19.02 11.36
CA TYR A 290 -3.70 19.32 11.97
C TYR A 290 -2.68 19.82 10.95
N TYR A 291 -1.90 20.80 11.38
CA TYR A 291 -0.78 21.32 10.61
C TYR A 291 0.24 22.02 11.51
N ARG A 292 1.41 22.30 10.95
CA ARG A 292 2.41 23.21 11.53
C ARG A 292 2.61 24.38 10.59
N ARG A 293 2.99 25.54 11.14
CA ARG A 293 3.20 26.73 10.31
C ARG A 293 4.42 26.54 9.41
N GLY A 294 4.26 26.83 8.13
CA GLY A 294 5.36 26.97 7.19
C GLY A 294 4.90 27.39 5.81
N LYS A 295 5.69 28.23 5.15
CA LYS A 295 5.36 28.82 3.85
C LYS A 295 5.45 27.77 2.74
N GLY A 296 4.37 27.61 1.99
CA GLY A 296 4.31 26.68 0.85
C GLY A 296 4.06 25.23 1.27
N LEU A 297 3.79 24.99 2.55
CA LEU A 297 3.36 23.67 3.05
C LEU A 297 1.92 23.32 2.66
N HIS A 298 1.14 24.32 2.24
CA HIS A 298 -0.28 24.17 1.98
C HIS A 298 -0.58 24.43 0.50
N TYR A 299 -1.47 23.61 -0.06
CA TYR A 299 -1.85 23.63 -1.48
C TYR A 299 -2.38 24.99 -1.96
N SER A 300 -2.85 25.86 -1.06
CA SER A 300 -3.31 27.19 -1.47
C SER A 300 -2.14 28.08 -1.91
N ASN A 301 -2.18 28.55 -3.17
CA ASN A 301 -1.35 29.66 -3.69
C ASN A 301 -1.53 30.99 -2.92
N GLN A 302 -2.34 30.99 -1.87
CA GLN A 302 -2.68 32.10 -1.00
C GLN A 302 -2.31 31.83 0.46
N ASP A 303 -1.42 30.86 0.71
CA ASP A 303 -0.77 30.70 2.00
C ASP A 303 -0.04 32.00 2.34
N ASN A 304 -0.53 32.68 3.39
CA ASN A 304 0.03 33.95 3.83
C ASN A 304 0.56 33.77 5.26
N ASN A 305 1.89 33.90 5.41
CA ASN A 305 2.62 33.66 6.65
C ASN A 305 2.53 32.23 7.21
N GLY A 306 2.35 31.21 6.36
CA GLY A 306 2.37 29.80 6.75
C GLY A 306 1.04 29.31 7.31
N HIS A 307 -0.06 29.91 6.86
CA HIS A 307 -1.42 29.55 7.25
C HIS A 307 -2.25 29.20 5.99
N PRO A 308 -2.94 28.05 5.97
CA PRO A 308 -3.68 27.60 4.80
C PRO A 308 -4.89 28.51 4.49
N SER A 309 -5.09 28.88 3.23
CA SER A 309 -6.28 29.62 2.78
C SER A 309 -7.56 28.83 3.10
N PRO A 310 -8.64 29.45 3.62
CA PRO A 310 -9.04 30.86 3.48
C PRO A 310 -8.53 31.83 4.57
N THR A 311 -7.60 31.42 5.44
CA THR A 311 -7.12 32.28 6.55
C THR A 311 -6.20 33.43 6.12
N GLY A 312 -5.57 33.34 4.94
CA GLY A 312 -4.43 34.16 4.53
C GLY A 312 -4.76 35.62 4.21
N LYS A 313 -4.92 36.45 5.27
CA LYS A 313 -4.67 37.92 5.34
C LYS A 313 -4.92 38.55 6.72
N GLY A 314 -5.25 37.79 7.77
CA GLY A 314 -5.27 38.32 9.15
C GLY A 314 -6.45 37.92 10.05
N ASN A 315 -7.09 36.77 9.85
CA ASN A 315 -8.19 36.32 10.71
C ASN A 315 -7.87 34.98 11.40
N ASN A 316 -7.73 35.02 12.73
CA ASN A 316 -7.49 33.87 13.61
C ASN A 316 -8.78 33.03 13.84
N ARG A 317 -9.65 32.93 12.82
CA ARG A 317 -11.04 32.44 12.96
C ARG A 317 -11.26 30.98 12.54
N TYR A 318 -10.30 30.33 11.91
CA TYR A 318 -10.47 28.99 11.31
C TYR A 318 -9.53 27.91 11.87
N TYR A 319 -8.55 28.30 12.70
CA TYR A 319 -7.68 27.35 13.40
C TYR A 319 -7.58 27.66 14.89
N VAL A 320 -7.12 26.65 15.64
CA VAL A 320 -6.75 26.75 17.06
C VAL A 320 -5.33 26.25 17.24
N THR A 321 -4.60 26.79 18.21
CA THR A 321 -3.32 26.22 18.63
C THR A 321 -3.57 24.88 19.33
N VAL A 322 -2.70 23.91 19.09
CA VAL A 322 -2.73 22.59 19.73
C VAL A 322 -1.35 22.25 20.25
N GLU A 323 -1.32 21.43 21.30
CA GLU A 323 -0.07 20.85 21.76
C GLU A 323 0.38 19.74 20.78
N PRO A 324 1.69 19.60 20.54
CA PRO A 324 2.22 18.48 19.77
C PRO A 324 1.85 17.12 20.39
N PHE A 325 1.66 16.10 19.56
CA PHE A 325 1.37 14.74 20.03
C PHE A 325 2.63 13.98 20.42
N ASP A 326 2.48 12.86 21.11
CA ASP A 326 3.56 11.87 21.19
C ASP A 326 3.80 11.23 19.82
N PRO A 327 5.06 10.93 19.47
CA PRO A 327 5.38 10.18 18.26
C PRO A 327 4.98 8.69 18.38
N PRO A 328 5.04 7.91 17.28
CA PRO A 328 4.76 6.48 17.31
C PRO A 328 5.64 5.72 18.31
N ASP A 329 5.01 4.89 19.13
CA ASP A 329 5.64 4.11 20.21
C ASP A 329 5.78 2.61 19.88
N LEU A 330 5.00 2.09 18.93
CA LEU A 330 5.01 0.70 18.47
C LEU A 330 5.08 0.60 16.94
N ILE A 331 6.04 -0.16 16.43
CA ILE A 331 6.21 -0.46 15.00
C ILE A 331 6.10 -1.97 14.80
N LEU A 332 5.15 -2.38 13.96
CA LEU A 332 4.94 -3.77 13.56
C LEU A 332 5.55 -3.97 12.18
N GLN A 333 6.63 -4.75 12.09
CA GLN A 333 7.29 -5.06 10.82
C GLN A 333 6.84 -6.43 10.33
N ASP A 334 6.06 -6.46 9.27
CA ASP A 334 5.73 -7.72 8.59
C ASP A 334 6.87 -8.14 7.65
N GLU A 335 7.13 -9.43 7.55
CA GLU A 335 8.08 -10.02 6.61
C GLU A 335 9.49 -9.37 6.65
N LEU A 336 10.10 -9.24 7.84
CA LEU A 336 11.42 -8.63 8.03
C LEU A 336 12.52 -9.21 7.13
N HIS A 337 12.40 -10.47 6.75
CA HIS A 337 13.31 -11.14 5.83
C HIS A 337 13.38 -10.49 4.43
N LEU A 338 12.37 -9.72 4.02
CA LEU A 338 12.38 -8.97 2.76
C LEU A 338 13.26 -7.72 2.83
N ILE A 339 13.59 -7.27 4.04
CA ILE A 339 14.46 -6.11 4.28
C ILE A 339 15.93 -6.60 4.30
N GLU A 340 16.42 -6.99 3.12
CA GLU A 340 17.77 -7.49 2.90
C GLU A 340 18.46 -6.82 1.70
N GLY A 341 19.74 -7.08 1.52
CA GLY A 341 20.53 -6.59 0.39
C GLY A 341 20.60 -5.05 0.33
N PRO A 342 20.53 -4.48 -0.89
CA PRO A 342 20.57 -3.03 -1.08
C PRO A 342 19.36 -2.31 -0.46
N LEU A 343 18.15 -2.85 -0.62
CA LEU A 343 16.94 -2.30 -0.02
C LEU A 343 17.06 -2.26 1.50
N GLY A 344 17.47 -3.36 2.12
CA GLY A 344 17.67 -3.39 3.58
C GLY A 344 18.71 -2.40 4.06
N SER A 345 19.79 -2.19 3.30
CA SER A 345 20.81 -1.20 3.63
C SER A 345 20.25 0.23 3.58
N LEU A 346 19.41 0.53 2.59
CA LEU A 346 18.74 1.83 2.51
C LEU A 346 17.68 2.03 3.58
N VAL A 347 16.86 1.01 3.84
CA VAL A 347 15.92 1.06 4.95
C VAL A 347 16.66 1.34 6.24
N GLY A 348 17.77 0.64 6.53
CA GLY A 348 18.54 0.84 7.76
C GLY A 348 19.12 2.25 7.95
N ILE A 349 19.46 2.97 6.86
CA ILE A 349 19.95 4.36 6.96
C ILE A 349 18.79 5.34 7.10
N TYR A 350 17.69 5.17 6.36
CA TYR A 350 16.47 5.98 6.50
C TYR A 350 15.80 5.79 7.87
N GLU A 351 15.90 4.59 8.42
CA GLU A 351 15.46 4.25 9.78
C GLU A 351 16.18 5.07 10.85
N THR A 352 17.32 5.68 10.53
CA THR A 352 17.96 6.68 11.41
C THR A 352 17.04 7.86 11.64
N ALA A 353 16.38 8.37 10.59
CA ALA A 353 15.48 9.51 10.70
C ALA A 353 14.21 9.13 11.46
N VAL A 354 13.64 7.96 11.19
CA VAL A 354 12.44 7.46 11.89
C VAL A 354 12.72 7.30 13.39
N ASP A 355 13.78 6.59 13.76
CA ASP A 355 14.16 6.36 15.17
C ASP A 355 14.52 7.68 15.87
N PHE A 356 15.18 8.64 15.18
CA PHE A 356 15.46 9.97 15.71
C PHE A 356 14.18 10.77 15.99
N LEU A 357 13.29 10.90 15.00
CA LEU A 357 12.06 11.70 15.10
C LEU A 357 11.07 11.08 16.10
N CYS A 358 11.09 9.76 16.28
CA CYS A 358 10.33 9.11 17.34
C CYS A 358 10.92 9.32 18.74
N SER A 359 12.24 9.55 18.85
CA SER A 359 12.91 9.65 20.15
C SER A 359 13.14 11.09 20.62
N GLU A 360 13.10 12.09 19.74
CA GLU A 360 13.52 13.46 20.06
C GLU A 360 12.67 14.17 21.12
N SER A 361 11.40 13.78 21.28
CA SER A 361 10.44 14.51 22.13
C SER A 361 10.54 14.14 23.60
N ASN A 362 10.77 12.86 23.90
CA ASN A 362 10.68 12.30 25.25
C ASN A 362 11.84 11.33 25.58
N GLY A 363 12.75 11.07 24.62
CA GLY A 363 13.87 10.13 24.77
C GLY A 363 13.47 8.66 24.67
N TYR A 364 12.18 8.34 24.50
CA TYR A 364 11.70 6.98 24.37
C TYR A 364 11.85 6.48 22.94
N LYS A 365 12.32 5.25 22.85
CA LYS A 365 12.60 4.57 21.59
C LYS A 365 11.43 3.67 21.20
N PRO A 366 10.95 3.67 19.94
CA PRO A 366 9.79 2.88 19.54
C PRO A 366 10.05 1.38 19.70
N LYS A 367 9.07 0.59 20.10
CA LYS A 367 9.19 -0.87 20.22
C LYS A 367 8.94 -1.52 18.86
N TYR A 368 9.78 -2.47 18.47
CA TYR A 368 9.59 -3.26 17.26
C TYR A 368 9.06 -4.64 17.59
N ILE A 369 8.04 -5.08 16.87
CA ILE A 369 7.60 -6.47 16.80
C ILE A 369 7.64 -6.86 15.34
N ALA A 370 8.41 -7.89 15.00
CA ALA A 370 8.61 -8.29 13.62
C ALA A 370 8.16 -9.74 13.39
N SER A 371 7.43 -9.98 12.30
CA SER A 371 7.25 -11.31 11.73
C SER A 371 8.39 -11.57 10.74
N THR A 372 8.87 -12.81 10.64
CA THR A 372 9.92 -13.14 9.68
C THR A 372 9.90 -14.63 9.34
N ALA A 373 10.25 -14.95 8.10
CA ALA A 373 10.59 -16.30 7.72
C ALA A 373 11.89 -16.73 8.44
N THR A 374 12.22 -18.01 8.38
CA THR A 374 13.45 -18.51 9.00
C THR A 374 14.66 -17.78 8.40
N ILE A 375 15.28 -16.89 9.19
CA ILE A 375 16.47 -16.13 8.80
C ILE A 375 17.66 -16.58 9.63
N ARG A 376 18.81 -16.74 8.98
CA ARG A 376 20.07 -17.03 9.65
C ARG A 376 20.69 -15.72 10.15
N ARG A 377 21.30 -15.71 11.34
CA ARG A 377 21.94 -14.50 11.93
C ARG A 377 20.99 -13.27 12.03
N ALA A 378 19.75 -13.52 12.44
CA ALA A 378 18.74 -12.48 12.65
C ALA A 378 19.20 -11.32 13.55
N GLU A 379 20.01 -11.62 14.57
CA GLU A 379 20.49 -10.63 15.53
C GLU A 379 21.34 -9.54 14.87
N GLU A 380 22.28 -9.92 14.00
CA GLU A 380 23.09 -8.95 13.25
C GLU A 380 22.22 -8.08 12.33
N GLN A 381 21.22 -8.67 11.67
CA GLN A 381 20.31 -7.93 10.80
C GLN A 381 19.49 -6.90 11.59
N VAL A 382 18.89 -7.31 12.71
CA VAL A 382 18.09 -6.44 13.58
C VAL A 382 18.94 -5.36 14.21
N GLN A 383 20.15 -5.68 14.65
CA GLN A 383 21.09 -4.69 15.17
C GLN A 383 21.51 -3.70 14.07
N SER A 384 21.73 -4.16 12.82
CA SER A 384 22.04 -3.25 11.73
C SER A 384 20.90 -2.32 11.35
N LEU A 385 19.68 -2.85 11.23
CA LEU A 385 18.50 -2.09 10.81
C LEU A 385 18.00 -1.14 11.91
N PHE A 386 17.84 -1.64 13.14
CA PHE A 386 17.11 -0.95 14.20
C PHE A 386 17.98 -0.57 15.40
N VAL A 387 19.22 -1.08 15.49
CA VAL A 387 20.11 -0.85 16.63
C VAL A 387 19.45 -1.28 17.95
N ARG A 388 18.83 -2.47 17.92
CA ARG A 388 18.14 -3.09 19.07
C ARG A 388 18.64 -4.51 19.29
N LYS A 389 18.41 -4.99 20.52
CA LYS A 389 18.62 -6.40 20.89
C LYS A 389 17.44 -7.24 20.40
N LEU A 390 17.73 -8.35 19.73
CA LEU A 390 16.71 -9.28 19.27
C LEU A 390 16.24 -10.20 20.40
N LYS A 391 14.94 -10.47 20.44
CA LYS A 391 14.33 -11.57 21.19
C LYS A 391 13.42 -12.34 20.24
N VAL A 392 13.75 -13.62 20.02
CA VAL A 392 12.99 -14.51 19.13
C VAL A 392 11.85 -15.19 19.89
N PHE A 393 10.68 -15.27 19.27
CA PHE A 393 9.55 -16.05 19.75
C PHE A 393 9.08 -17.02 18.64
N PRO A 394 8.80 -18.29 18.95
CA PRO A 394 9.06 -18.96 20.23
C PRO A 394 10.57 -19.09 20.51
N PRO A 395 11.00 -19.09 21.78
CA PRO A 395 12.40 -19.28 22.14
C PRO A 395 12.87 -20.68 21.73
N PRO A 396 14.20 -20.89 21.54
CA PRO A 396 14.73 -22.23 21.32
C PRO A 396 14.47 -23.13 22.54
N GLY A 397 14.05 -24.37 22.30
CA GLY A 397 13.88 -25.40 23.32
C GLY A 397 15.10 -26.30 23.50
N LEU A 398 14.93 -27.40 24.24
CA LEU A 398 16.01 -28.38 24.49
C LEU A 398 16.35 -29.20 23.24
N THR A 399 15.34 -29.52 22.44
CA THR A 399 15.48 -30.20 21.15
C THR A 399 15.02 -29.26 20.04
N ILE A 400 15.48 -29.52 18.82
CA ILE A 400 15.08 -28.70 17.65
C ILE A 400 13.58 -28.84 17.35
N ASP A 401 13.02 -30.00 17.66
CA ASP A 401 11.64 -30.40 17.39
C ASP A 401 10.67 -30.05 18.52
N ASP A 402 11.13 -29.56 19.68
CA ASP A 402 10.26 -29.13 20.78
C ASP A 402 10.72 -27.79 21.37
N ARG A 403 10.01 -26.73 21.01
CA ARG A 403 10.20 -25.36 21.53
C ARG A 403 9.20 -24.99 22.62
N PHE A 404 8.58 -25.97 23.27
CA PHE A 404 7.45 -25.85 24.23
C PHE A 404 6.15 -25.32 23.60
N PHE A 405 6.20 -24.22 22.84
CA PHE A 405 5.04 -23.64 22.15
C PHE A 405 4.75 -24.30 20.80
N VAL A 406 5.76 -24.92 20.18
CA VAL A 406 5.68 -25.56 18.87
C VAL A 406 6.45 -26.88 18.94
N ARG A 407 5.84 -27.95 18.43
CA ARG A 407 6.47 -29.26 18.25
C ARG A 407 6.41 -29.67 16.79
N ASP A 408 7.56 -30.05 16.24
CA ASP A 408 7.69 -30.57 14.89
C ASP A 408 7.82 -32.11 14.95
N PHE A 409 7.27 -32.82 13.97
CA PHE A 409 7.41 -34.28 13.85
C PHE A 409 7.65 -34.65 12.39
N GLU A 410 8.50 -35.64 12.14
CA GLU A 410 8.69 -36.20 10.80
C GLU A 410 7.46 -37.05 10.44
N ILE A 411 6.64 -36.56 9.52
CA ILE A 411 5.44 -37.25 9.03
C ILE A 411 5.86 -38.35 8.07
N HIS A 412 5.27 -39.55 8.20
CA HIS A 412 5.55 -40.65 7.29
C HIS A 412 5.14 -40.29 5.84
N PRO A 413 5.89 -40.65 4.79
CA PRO A 413 5.55 -40.28 3.40
C PRO A 413 4.18 -40.74 2.89
N LEU A 414 3.53 -41.68 3.59
CA LEU A 414 2.19 -42.19 3.29
C LEU A 414 1.09 -41.52 4.11
N GLU A 415 1.44 -40.64 5.05
CA GLU A 415 0.49 -39.91 5.87
C GLU A 415 0.29 -38.52 5.26
N ASP A 416 -0.91 -38.30 4.73
CA ASP A 416 -1.28 -37.05 4.05
C ASP A 416 -2.30 -36.23 4.86
N SER A 417 -2.75 -36.72 6.02
CA SER A 417 -3.81 -36.09 6.81
C SER A 417 -3.37 -34.80 7.50
N LEU A 418 -2.08 -34.70 7.85
CA LEU A 418 -1.47 -33.55 8.50
C LEU A 418 -0.83 -32.59 7.48
N PRO A 419 -0.71 -31.29 7.80
CA PRO A 419 0.04 -30.33 6.99
C PRO A 419 1.49 -30.78 6.79
N GLY A 420 1.98 -30.74 5.55
CA GLY A 420 3.29 -31.28 5.19
C GLY A 420 3.54 -31.30 3.69
N ARG A 421 4.78 -31.61 3.29
CA ARG A 421 5.20 -31.60 1.89
C ARG A 421 6.07 -32.81 1.58
N LEU A 422 5.66 -33.59 0.58
CA LEU A 422 6.49 -34.61 -0.05
C LEU A 422 7.19 -34.00 -1.28
N TYR A 423 8.52 -33.96 -1.24
CA TYR A 423 9.35 -33.40 -2.31
C TYR A 423 9.84 -34.52 -3.24
N LEU A 424 9.65 -34.33 -4.56
CA LEU A 424 10.11 -35.25 -5.60
C LEU A 424 10.99 -34.51 -6.62
N GLY A 425 12.27 -34.85 -6.67
CA GLY A 425 13.21 -34.31 -7.66
C GLY A 425 13.18 -35.10 -8.97
N ILE A 426 13.07 -34.42 -10.11
CA ILE A 426 13.13 -35.03 -11.46
C ILE A 426 14.24 -34.35 -12.24
N CYS A 427 15.17 -35.13 -12.79
CA CYS A 427 16.17 -34.69 -13.76
C CYS A 427 16.04 -35.54 -15.03
N ALA A 428 16.09 -34.91 -16.20
CA ALA A 428 15.96 -35.59 -17.49
C ALA A 428 17.17 -35.29 -18.41
N PRO A 429 18.30 -36.00 -18.23
CA PRO A 429 19.47 -35.86 -19.11
C PRO A 429 19.13 -36.20 -20.57
N GLY A 430 19.74 -35.48 -21.51
CA GLY A 430 19.59 -35.76 -22.95
C GLY A 430 18.26 -35.33 -23.59
N ARG A 431 17.38 -34.62 -22.86
CA ARG A 431 16.13 -34.05 -23.41
C ARG A 431 16.14 -32.52 -23.29
N GLY A 432 15.56 -31.83 -24.29
CA GLY A 432 15.31 -30.40 -24.19
C GLY A 432 14.32 -30.07 -23.06
N PRO A 433 14.35 -28.86 -22.48
CA PRO A 433 13.62 -28.54 -21.25
C PRO A 433 12.10 -28.60 -21.39
N HIS A 434 11.55 -28.42 -22.60
CA HIS A 434 10.09 -28.41 -22.81
C HIS A 434 9.47 -29.80 -22.72
N THR A 435 10.13 -30.85 -23.23
CA THR A 435 9.55 -32.21 -23.25
C THR A 435 9.25 -32.75 -21.84
N PRO A 436 10.17 -32.65 -20.85
CA PRO A 436 9.86 -33.02 -19.47
C PRO A 436 8.72 -32.19 -18.88
N ILE A 437 8.69 -30.87 -19.12
CA ILE A 437 7.61 -29.98 -18.62
C ILE A 437 6.26 -30.48 -19.12
N VAL A 438 6.11 -30.69 -20.43
CA VAL A 438 4.87 -31.19 -21.03
C VAL A 438 4.46 -32.53 -20.42
N ARG A 439 5.40 -33.46 -20.24
CA ARG A 439 5.13 -34.79 -19.69
C ARG A 439 4.72 -34.74 -18.21
N ILE A 440 5.42 -33.97 -17.38
CA ILE A 440 5.13 -33.82 -15.96
C ILE A 440 3.74 -33.19 -15.78
N TRP A 441 3.48 -32.06 -16.44
CA TRP A 441 2.21 -31.35 -16.33
C TRP A 441 1.04 -32.20 -16.82
N ALA A 442 1.15 -32.79 -18.01
CA ALA A 442 0.09 -33.65 -18.55
C ALA A 442 -0.22 -34.83 -17.62
N ARG A 443 0.80 -35.49 -17.06
CA ARG A 443 0.61 -36.62 -16.15
C ARG A 443 -0.05 -36.20 -14.85
N LEU A 444 0.37 -35.09 -14.24
CA LEU A 444 -0.21 -34.59 -12.99
C LEU A 444 -1.67 -34.17 -13.19
N LEU A 445 -1.94 -33.35 -14.22
CA LEU A 445 -3.29 -32.88 -14.55
C LEU A 445 -4.25 -34.04 -14.83
N GLN A 446 -3.81 -35.02 -15.64
CA GLN A 446 -4.61 -36.19 -15.98
C GLN A 446 -4.82 -37.11 -14.76
N THR A 447 -3.85 -37.20 -13.85
CA THR A 447 -4.00 -38.01 -12.63
C THR A 447 -5.07 -37.41 -11.71
N ALA A 448 -5.06 -36.09 -11.50
CA ALA A 448 -6.12 -35.41 -10.76
C ALA A 448 -7.50 -35.67 -11.39
N TRP A 449 -7.61 -35.73 -12.71
CA TRP A 449 -8.86 -36.07 -13.40
C TRP A 449 -9.29 -37.53 -13.20
N ASN A 450 -8.34 -38.47 -13.23
CA ASN A 450 -8.63 -39.87 -12.98
C ASN A 450 -9.20 -40.09 -11.57
N TYR A 451 -8.72 -39.31 -10.59
CA TYR A 451 -9.16 -39.33 -9.20
C TYR A 451 -10.19 -38.23 -8.86
N ARG A 452 -10.91 -37.68 -9.84
CA ARG A 452 -11.86 -36.57 -9.63
C ARG A 452 -13.00 -36.85 -8.63
N ASN A 453 -13.28 -38.11 -8.36
CA ASN A 453 -14.30 -38.54 -7.40
C ASN A 453 -13.72 -38.75 -5.99
N HIS A 454 -12.41 -38.55 -5.79
CA HIS A 454 -11.79 -38.65 -4.48
C HIS A 454 -12.21 -37.48 -3.59
N PRO A 455 -12.53 -37.68 -2.30
CA PRO A 455 -13.03 -36.63 -1.41
C PRO A 455 -12.06 -35.44 -1.29
N ASP A 456 -10.76 -35.72 -1.32
CA ASP A 456 -9.71 -34.69 -1.19
C ASP A 456 -9.21 -34.12 -2.52
N ILE A 457 -9.90 -34.37 -3.64
CA ILE A 457 -9.37 -33.95 -4.94
C ILE A 457 -9.17 -32.43 -5.03
N ASP A 458 -9.98 -31.64 -4.34
CA ASP A 458 -9.88 -30.18 -4.33
C ASP A 458 -8.45 -29.69 -4.02
N PHE A 459 -7.74 -30.41 -3.13
CA PHE A 459 -6.37 -30.06 -2.76
C PHE A 459 -5.37 -30.26 -3.90
N TYR A 460 -5.62 -31.23 -4.78
CA TYR A 460 -4.73 -31.60 -5.87
C TYR A 460 -5.26 -31.18 -7.26
N TRP A 461 -6.41 -30.49 -7.31
CA TRP A 461 -7.05 -30.12 -8.57
C TRP A 461 -6.26 -29.05 -9.34
N THR A 462 -5.87 -28.00 -8.62
CA THR A 462 -5.14 -26.84 -9.16
C THR A 462 -3.65 -27.14 -9.18
N LEU A 463 -3.06 -27.23 -10.37
CA LEU A 463 -1.62 -27.43 -10.53
C LEU A 463 -0.88 -26.08 -10.48
N THR A 464 -0.02 -25.89 -9.48
CA THR A 464 0.76 -24.66 -9.34
C THR A 464 2.14 -24.80 -9.97
N GLY A 465 2.45 -23.99 -10.97
CA GLY A 465 3.76 -23.88 -11.60
C GLY A 465 4.56 -22.69 -11.08
N TYR A 466 5.68 -22.94 -10.40
CA TYR A 466 6.60 -21.89 -9.96
C TYR A 466 7.79 -21.75 -10.91
N PHE A 467 8.08 -20.52 -11.33
CA PHE A 467 9.11 -20.19 -12.30
C PHE A 467 10.05 -19.11 -11.76
N ASN A 468 11.35 -19.30 -12.01
CA ASN A 468 12.39 -18.36 -11.59
C ASN A 468 12.44 -17.07 -12.42
N ALA A 469 11.88 -17.09 -13.62
CA ALA A 469 11.85 -15.94 -14.52
C ALA A 469 10.54 -15.87 -15.30
N ILE A 470 10.07 -14.64 -15.55
CA ILE A 470 8.81 -14.40 -16.25
C ILE A 470 8.84 -14.96 -17.69
N ARG A 471 10.01 -14.95 -18.34
CA ARG A 471 10.20 -15.56 -19.67
C ARG A 471 9.92 -17.07 -19.64
N GLU A 472 10.35 -17.76 -18.58
CA GLU A 472 10.11 -19.21 -18.44
C GLU A 472 8.65 -19.51 -18.12
N LEU A 473 8.02 -18.67 -17.29
CA LEU A 473 6.58 -18.72 -17.02
C LEU A 473 5.78 -18.59 -18.32
N ALA A 474 6.07 -17.57 -19.13
CA ALA A 474 5.40 -17.33 -20.40
C ALA A 474 5.57 -18.52 -21.37
N GLY A 475 6.77 -19.10 -21.43
CA GLY A 475 7.04 -20.30 -22.22
C GLY A 475 6.20 -21.51 -21.77
N ALA A 476 6.11 -21.77 -20.47
CA ALA A 476 5.29 -22.87 -19.95
C ALA A 476 3.78 -22.63 -20.14
N LYS A 477 3.32 -21.39 -20.05
CA LYS A 477 1.92 -21.02 -20.35
C LYS A 477 1.58 -21.26 -21.82
N ALA A 478 2.51 -21.03 -22.74
CA ALA A 478 2.34 -21.39 -24.15
C ALA A 478 2.21 -22.92 -24.34
N LEU A 479 3.08 -23.70 -23.69
CA LEU A 479 2.99 -25.18 -23.70
C LEU A 479 1.67 -25.68 -23.09
N TYR A 480 1.13 -24.99 -22.08
CA TYR A 480 -0.15 -25.32 -21.46
C TYR A 480 -1.34 -25.17 -22.41
N ARG A 481 -1.26 -24.23 -23.35
CA ARG A 481 -2.34 -23.98 -24.31
C ARG A 481 -2.39 -25.00 -25.45
N GLN A 482 -1.25 -25.61 -25.82
CA GLN A 482 -1.14 -26.44 -27.02
C GLN A 482 -0.59 -27.84 -26.73
N ASP A 483 0.68 -27.96 -26.32
CA ASP A 483 1.38 -29.24 -26.19
C ASP A 483 0.87 -30.12 -25.03
N ILE A 484 0.54 -29.52 -23.88
CA ILE A 484 0.02 -30.26 -22.71
C ILE A 484 -1.34 -30.90 -23.02
N PRO A 485 -2.34 -30.20 -23.60
CA PRO A 485 -3.59 -30.82 -24.03
C PRO A 485 -3.38 -31.98 -25.01
N GLN A 486 -2.47 -31.82 -25.98
CA GLN A 486 -2.13 -32.88 -26.93
C GLN A 486 -1.56 -34.10 -26.21
N ARG A 487 -0.62 -33.90 -25.29
CA ARG A 487 -0.04 -35.00 -24.50
C ARG A 487 -1.08 -35.67 -23.61
N ILE A 488 -2.02 -34.91 -23.04
CA ILE A 488 -3.14 -35.47 -22.26
C ILE A 488 -3.97 -36.40 -23.15
N ASN A 489 -4.29 -35.99 -24.39
CA ASN A 489 -5.05 -36.83 -25.32
C ASN A 489 -4.35 -38.17 -25.59
N GLU A 490 -3.01 -38.16 -25.73
CA GLU A 490 -2.21 -39.38 -25.96
C GLU A 490 -2.23 -40.33 -24.75
N ILE A 491 -2.23 -39.82 -23.51
CA ILE A 491 -2.10 -40.64 -22.30
C ILE A 491 -3.43 -40.98 -21.62
N ALA A 492 -4.53 -40.34 -22.00
CA ALA A 492 -5.80 -40.44 -21.29
C ALA A 492 -6.60 -41.72 -21.59
N GLY A 493 -6.28 -42.45 -22.66
CA GLY A 493 -6.97 -43.70 -23.03
C GLY A 493 -8.50 -43.56 -23.18
N GLY A 494 -9.00 -42.36 -23.51
CA GLY A 494 -10.44 -42.05 -23.66
C GLY A 494 -11.07 -41.20 -22.54
N ASN A 495 -10.47 -41.13 -21.34
CA ASN A 495 -11.02 -40.39 -20.19
C ASN A 495 -10.21 -39.10 -19.92
N ARG A 496 -10.16 -38.18 -20.90
CA ARG A 496 -9.28 -37.01 -20.84
C ARG A 496 -9.77 -35.89 -19.91
N ARG A 497 -8.84 -35.26 -19.19
CA ARG A 497 -9.09 -33.95 -18.57
C ARG A 497 -9.24 -32.91 -19.67
N ARG A 498 -10.35 -32.18 -19.68
CA ARG A 498 -10.47 -30.95 -20.48
C ARG A 498 -9.85 -29.82 -19.69
N ILE A 499 -8.87 -29.16 -20.31
CA ILE A 499 -8.24 -27.95 -19.76
C ILE A 499 -8.63 -26.78 -20.66
N ALA A 500 -9.08 -25.69 -20.02
CA ALA A 500 -9.58 -24.50 -20.69
C ALA A 500 -8.69 -23.30 -20.31
N ASP A 501 -8.39 -22.42 -21.26
CA ASP A 501 -7.47 -21.29 -21.01
C ASP A 501 -8.08 -20.31 -19.99
N GLU A 502 -9.42 -20.21 -19.93
CA GLU A 502 -10.14 -19.35 -18.98
C GLU A 502 -10.01 -19.79 -17.52
N ARG A 503 -9.64 -21.06 -17.29
CA ARG A 503 -9.40 -21.63 -15.94
C ARG A 503 -7.92 -21.58 -15.54
N THR A 504 -7.13 -20.73 -16.19
CA THR A 504 -5.74 -20.47 -15.84
C THR A 504 -5.60 -19.13 -15.14
N GLN A 505 -4.74 -19.08 -14.14
CA GLN A 505 -4.39 -17.84 -13.45
C GLN A 505 -2.90 -17.58 -13.48
N GLU A 506 -2.54 -16.30 -13.50
CA GLU A 506 -1.15 -15.85 -13.41
C GLU A 506 -0.98 -14.96 -12.18
N LEU A 507 0.04 -15.24 -11.39
CA LEU A 507 0.47 -14.43 -10.26
C LEU A 507 1.94 -14.08 -10.43
N SER A 508 2.21 -12.94 -11.08
CA SER A 508 3.54 -12.44 -11.39
C SER A 508 3.61 -10.93 -11.16
N SER A 509 4.82 -10.35 -11.19
CA SER A 509 5.00 -8.90 -11.03
C SER A 509 4.40 -8.05 -12.17
N ARG A 510 3.88 -8.68 -13.23
CA ARG A 510 3.16 -7.99 -14.32
C ARG A 510 1.71 -7.67 -13.98
N ILE A 511 1.15 -8.29 -12.95
CA ILE A 511 -0.23 -8.12 -12.54
C ILE A 511 -0.34 -6.90 -11.61
N SER A 512 -1.32 -6.03 -11.86
CA SER A 512 -1.58 -4.86 -11.01
C SER A 512 -2.00 -5.29 -9.60
N SER A 513 -1.55 -4.55 -8.57
CA SER A 513 -1.90 -4.83 -7.17
C SER A 513 -3.40 -4.72 -6.90
N THR A 514 -4.11 -3.87 -7.63
CA THR A 514 -5.57 -3.70 -7.55
C THR A 514 -6.32 -4.98 -7.89
N ASP A 515 -5.69 -5.88 -8.64
CA ASP A 515 -6.31 -7.09 -9.18
C ASP A 515 -6.07 -8.32 -8.31
N LEU A 516 -5.13 -8.21 -7.36
CA LEU A 516 -4.72 -9.31 -6.51
C LEU A 516 -5.89 -9.90 -5.69
N PRO A 517 -6.78 -9.11 -5.06
CA PRO A 517 -7.90 -9.66 -4.30
C PRO A 517 -8.80 -10.57 -5.14
N ALA A 518 -9.17 -10.12 -6.34
CA ALA A 518 -10.03 -10.90 -7.25
C ALA A 518 -9.36 -12.22 -7.70
N ILE A 519 -8.05 -12.20 -7.95
CA ILE A 519 -7.28 -13.41 -8.29
C ILE A 519 -7.25 -14.38 -7.11
N LEU A 520 -7.02 -13.87 -5.89
CA LEU A 520 -7.03 -14.69 -4.67
C LEU A 520 -8.40 -15.31 -4.40
N ASP A 521 -9.48 -14.55 -4.58
CA ASP A 521 -10.85 -15.06 -4.46
C ASP A 521 -11.12 -16.17 -5.49
N SER A 522 -10.68 -15.98 -6.73
CA SER A 522 -10.78 -16.98 -7.79
C SER A 522 -9.99 -18.26 -7.46
N LEU A 523 -8.79 -18.12 -6.89
CA LEU A 523 -7.96 -19.24 -6.47
C LEU A 523 -8.50 -19.95 -5.22
N ASN A 524 -9.25 -19.27 -4.35
CA ASN A 524 -9.90 -19.85 -3.18
C ASN A 524 -11.17 -20.65 -3.50
N LYS A 525 -11.74 -20.54 -4.71
CA LYS A 525 -12.86 -21.39 -5.15
C LYS A 525 -12.49 -22.87 -5.11
N ARG A 526 -13.40 -23.70 -4.61
CA ARG A 526 -13.22 -25.17 -4.51
C ARG A 526 -13.70 -25.88 -5.77
N TYR A 527 -13.20 -27.08 -6.01
CA TYR A 527 -13.69 -28.00 -7.03
C TYR A 527 -15.22 -28.21 -6.86
N PRO A 528 -16.04 -28.09 -7.93
CA PRO A 528 -15.69 -28.10 -9.37
C PRO A 528 -15.39 -26.73 -10.01
N GLU A 529 -15.51 -25.63 -9.26
CA GLU A 529 -15.27 -24.25 -9.72
C GLU A 529 -13.81 -23.79 -9.59
N ALA A 530 -12.94 -24.64 -9.02
CA ALA A 530 -11.53 -24.37 -8.87
C ALA A 530 -10.81 -24.16 -10.22
N GLN A 531 -9.81 -23.29 -10.20
CA GLN A 531 -8.90 -23.08 -11.33
C GLN A 531 -8.10 -24.35 -11.63
N ASP A 532 -7.78 -24.60 -12.89
CA ASP A 532 -7.04 -25.79 -13.31
C ASP A 532 -5.53 -25.62 -13.10
N ALA A 533 -5.01 -24.42 -13.35
CA ALA A 533 -3.58 -24.12 -13.22
C ALA A 533 -3.30 -22.71 -12.71
N LEU A 534 -2.24 -22.59 -11.90
CA LEU A 534 -1.68 -21.32 -11.44
C LEU A 534 -0.24 -21.21 -11.94
N PHE A 535 0.09 -20.16 -12.68
CA PHE A 535 1.44 -19.83 -13.11
C PHE A 535 1.99 -18.70 -12.27
N THR A 536 3.12 -18.90 -11.59
CA THR A 536 3.60 -17.91 -10.64
C THR A 536 5.12 -17.81 -10.54
N THR A 537 5.59 -16.67 -10.03
CA THR A 537 7.00 -16.37 -9.72
C THR A 537 7.16 -16.12 -8.22
N SER A 538 8.17 -15.34 -7.81
CA SER A 538 8.40 -14.94 -6.41
C SER A 538 7.19 -14.31 -5.71
N MET A 539 6.22 -13.75 -6.44
CA MET A 539 4.95 -13.23 -5.90
C MET A 539 4.12 -14.26 -5.13
N PHE A 540 4.30 -15.56 -5.39
CA PHE A 540 3.66 -16.61 -4.60
C PHE A 540 4.24 -16.71 -3.19
N GLY A 541 5.55 -16.46 -3.06
CA GLY A 541 6.27 -16.53 -1.79
C GLY A 541 5.91 -15.39 -0.84
N THR A 542 5.37 -14.28 -1.35
CA THR A 542 5.06 -13.05 -0.61
C THR A 542 3.61 -13.03 -0.11
N GLY A 543 3.36 -13.28 1.18
CA GLY A 543 2.09 -13.00 1.87
C GLY A 543 0.79 -13.67 1.39
N VAL A 544 0.75 -14.32 0.23
CA VAL A 544 -0.46 -14.94 -0.34
C VAL A 544 -0.84 -16.18 0.48
N ASP A 545 -2.11 -16.28 0.86
CA ASP A 545 -2.67 -17.42 1.59
C ASP A 545 -3.79 -18.09 0.80
N ILE A 546 -3.52 -19.30 0.31
CA ILE A 546 -4.49 -20.15 -0.39
C ILE A 546 -4.40 -21.54 0.25
N PRO A 547 -5.15 -21.79 1.34
CA PRO A 547 -4.96 -22.97 2.18
C PRO A 547 -5.13 -24.31 1.47
N ARG A 548 -5.89 -24.34 0.36
CA ARG A 548 -6.24 -25.57 -0.36
C ARG A 548 -5.20 -26.08 -1.34
N ILE A 549 -4.17 -25.32 -1.73
CA ILE A 549 -3.26 -25.80 -2.78
C ILE A 549 -2.31 -26.87 -2.23
N GLY A 550 -2.37 -28.08 -2.80
CA GLY A 550 -1.57 -29.24 -2.43
C GLY A 550 -0.72 -29.82 -3.57
N LEU A 551 -0.72 -29.22 -4.76
CA LEU A 551 0.05 -29.73 -5.91
C LEU A 551 0.89 -28.63 -6.58
N MET A 552 2.20 -28.84 -6.63
CA MET A 552 3.15 -27.84 -7.13
C MET A 552 4.25 -28.45 -8.01
N VAL A 553 4.63 -27.74 -9.07
CA VAL A 553 5.81 -28.01 -9.89
C VAL A 553 6.75 -26.80 -9.84
N VAL A 554 7.96 -26.99 -9.31
CA VAL A 554 9.02 -25.99 -9.27
C VAL A 554 9.95 -26.20 -10.48
N HIS A 555 10.09 -25.19 -11.33
CA HIS A 555 10.91 -25.26 -12.54
C HIS A 555 12.32 -24.72 -12.29
N GLY A 556 13.23 -25.64 -11.95
CA GLY A 556 14.63 -25.36 -11.60
C GLY A 556 14.77 -24.80 -10.18
N GLN A 557 15.96 -24.92 -9.60
CA GLN A 557 16.21 -24.42 -8.26
C GLN A 557 16.14 -22.88 -8.23
N PRO A 558 15.37 -22.27 -7.31
CA PRO A 558 15.44 -20.83 -7.06
C PRO A 558 16.84 -20.34 -6.74
N LYS A 559 17.07 -19.03 -6.91
CA LYS A 559 18.41 -18.46 -6.68
C LYS A 559 18.86 -18.60 -5.23
N THR A 560 17.92 -18.53 -4.28
CA THR A 560 18.19 -18.63 -2.84
C THR A 560 17.37 -19.75 -2.22
N THR A 561 17.89 -20.33 -1.13
CA THR A 561 17.19 -21.35 -0.35
C THR A 561 15.96 -20.77 0.35
N SER A 562 16.05 -19.53 0.84
CA SER A 562 14.93 -18.79 1.43
C SER A 562 13.73 -18.68 0.48
N ALA A 563 13.95 -18.29 -0.78
CA ALA A 563 12.89 -18.21 -1.79
C ALA A 563 12.27 -19.59 -2.09
N TYR A 564 13.07 -20.65 -2.08
CA TYR A 564 12.58 -22.02 -2.25
C TYR A 564 11.69 -22.47 -1.08
N ILE A 565 12.11 -22.21 0.16
CA ILE A 565 11.31 -22.53 1.36
C ILE A 565 10.02 -21.72 1.37
N GLN A 566 10.07 -20.43 1.06
CA GLN A 566 8.88 -19.57 1.05
C GLN A 566 7.89 -19.96 -0.04
N SER A 567 8.35 -20.19 -1.26
CA SER A 567 7.47 -20.56 -2.37
C SER A 567 6.83 -21.93 -2.17
N THR A 568 7.61 -22.94 -1.78
CA THR A 568 7.07 -24.29 -1.52
C THR A 568 6.31 -24.35 -0.19
N GLY A 569 6.61 -23.47 0.76
CA GLY A 569 5.91 -23.31 2.04
C GLY A 569 4.44 -22.88 1.91
N ARG A 570 4.03 -22.41 0.73
CA ARG A 570 2.67 -21.94 0.44
C ARG A 570 1.72 -23.07 0.04
N VAL A 571 2.25 -24.27 -0.22
CA VAL A 571 1.46 -25.48 -0.47
C VAL A 571 1.54 -26.43 0.72
N GLY A 572 0.46 -27.18 0.92
CA GLY A 572 0.36 -28.18 1.98
C GLY A 572 0.10 -27.61 3.37
N ARG A 573 -0.62 -26.48 3.46
CA ARG A 573 -0.97 -25.81 4.73
C ARG A 573 -2.09 -26.50 5.50
N SER A 574 -3.04 -27.11 4.79
CA SER A 574 -4.20 -27.76 5.39
C SER A 574 -4.10 -29.28 5.39
N LYS A 575 -3.51 -29.84 4.33
CA LYS A 575 -3.35 -31.28 4.07
C LYS A 575 -1.99 -31.51 3.39
N GLY A 576 -1.45 -32.72 3.40
CA GLY A 576 -0.18 -33.05 2.76
C GLY A 576 -0.12 -32.64 1.27
N ALA A 577 0.99 -32.08 0.83
CA ALA A 577 1.20 -31.62 -0.55
C ALA A 577 2.29 -32.41 -1.28
N LEU A 578 2.17 -32.50 -2.61
CA LEU A 578 3.21 -32.99 -3.50
C LEU A 578 3.90 -31.82 -4.20
N VAL A 579 5.21 -31.69 -3.99
CA VAL A 579 6.07 -30.71 -4.65
C VAL A 579 7.04 -31.43 -5.58
N VAL A 580 6.81 -31.30 -6.88
CA VAL A 580 7.69 -31.86 -7.92
C VAL A 580 8.70 -30.79 -8.34
N VAL A 581 9.99 -31.05 -8.19
CA VAL A 581 11.06 -30.13 -8.59
C VAL A 581 11.71 -30.66 -9.85
N PHE A 582 11.56 -29.94 -10.96
CA PHE A 582 12.19 -30.29 -12.22
C PHE A 582 13.55 -29.59 -12.35
N PHE A 583 14.63 -30.36 -12.28
CA PHE A 583 16.00 -29.90 -12.44
C PHE A 583 16.47 -30.07 -13.88
N ARG A 584 17.02 -29.02 -14.48
CA ARG A 584 17.58 -29.08 -15.84
C ARG A 584 19.00 -29.61 -15.80
N ALA A 585 19.24 -30.76 -16.43
CA ALA A 585 20.57 -31.37 -16.50
C ALA A 585 21.64 -30.44 -17.12
N THR A 586 21.24 -29.54 -18.02
CA THR A 586 22.14 -28.57 -18.66
C THR A 586 22.54 -27.39 -17.76
N ARG A 587 21.92 -27.24 -16.59
CA ARG A 587 22.25 -26.20 -15.60
C ARG A 587 23.06 -26.83 -14.48
N PRO A 588 24.37 -26.51 -14.35
CA PRO A 588 25.22 -27.10 -13.30
C PRO A 588 24.65 -26.94 -11.88
N ARG A 589 24.03 -25.80 -11.58
CA ARG A 589 23.35 -25.57 -10.29
C ARG A 589 22.19 -26.54 -10.05
N ASP A 590 21.31 -26.70 -11.03
CA ASP A 590 20.16 -27.59 -10.90
C ASP A 590 20.62 -29.05 -10.77
N LEU A 591 21.65 -29.45 -11.51
CA LEU A 591 22.23 -30.79 -11.44
C LEU A 591 22.81 -31.08 -10.05
N ASN A 592 23.59 -30.15 -9.50
CA ASN A 592 24.13 -30.25 -8.14
C ASN A 592 23.01 -30.42 -7.09
N HIS A 593 21.96 -29.60 -7.15
CA HIS A 593 20.82 -29.76 -6.23
C HIS A 593 20.07 -31.08 -6.40
N TYR A 594 20.03 -31.64 -7.61
CA TYR A 594 19.45 -32.96 -7.85
C TYR A 594 20.30 -34.08 -7.25
N GLU A 595 21.62 -34.02 -7.43
CA GLU A 595 22.55 -35.04 -6.89
C GLU A 595 22.52 -35.11 -5.36
N PHE A 596 22.38 -33.96 -4.69
CA PHE A 596 22.29 -33.88 -3.23
C PHE A 596 20.87 -33.71 -2.69
N PHE A 597 19.84 -34.04 -3.49
CA PHE A 597 18.44 -33.68 -3.23
C PHE A 597 17.96 -34.03 -1.82
N CYS A 598 18.14 -35.29 -1.38
CA CYS A 598 17.68 -35.73 -0.07
C CYS A 598 18.42 -35.03 1.08
N GLY A 599 19.75 -34.91 0.98
CA GLY A 599 20.56 -34.24 2.00
C GLY A 599 20.21 -32.76 2.12
N TYR A 600 20.03 -32.09 0.99
CA TYR A 600 19.58 -30.71 0.92
C TYR A 600 18.20 -30.52 1.57
N HIS A 601 17.21 -31.37 1.24
CA HIS A 601 15.85 -31.27 1.80
C HIS A 601 15.78 -31.59 3.30
N ARG A 602 16.64 -32.48 3.81
CA ARG A 602 16.72 -32.78 5.26
C ARG A 602 17.37 -31.66 6.07
N GLN A 603 18.11 -30.75 5.43
CA GLN A 603 18.85 -29.68 6.11
C GLN A 603 18.57 -28.29 5.49
N LEU A 604 17.38 -28.07 4.93
CA LEU A 604 17.05 -26.84 4.19
C LEU A 604 17.43 -25.56 4.95
N HIS A 605 17.08 -25.50 6.24
CA HIS A 605 17.35 -24.33 7.08
C HIS A 605 18.84 -24.02 7.27
N ARG A 606 19.72 -25.02 7.13
CA ARG A 606 21.18 -24.84 7.20
C ARG A 606 21.73 -24.08 6.00
N TYR A 607 21.11 -24.26 4.84
CA TYR A 607 21.49 -23.65 3.58
C TYR A 607 20.88 -22.26 3.36
N VAL A 608 19.99 -21.81 4.26
CA VAL A 608 19.47 -20.44 4.23
C VAL A 608 20.60 -19.44 4.40
N GLU A 609 20.69 -18.56 3.42
CA GLU A 609 21.68 -17.51 3.32
C GLU A 609 21.45 -16.47 4.44
N PRO A 610 22.51 -15.94 5.08
CA PRO A 610 22.36 -14.84 6.02
C PRO A 610 22.01 -13.54 5.26
N PRO A 611 21.08 -12.72 5.77
CA PRO A 611 20.69 -11.46 5.15
C PRO A 611 21.83 -10.44 5.24
N THR A 612 22.09 -9.75 4.13
CA THR A 612 23.19 -8.78 3.98
C THR A 612 22.66 -7.35 4.10
N VAL A 613 22.94 -6.67 5.21
CA VAL A 613 22.46 -5.30 5.46
C VAL A 613 23.61 -4.44 5.98
N TYR A 614 23.95 -3.37 5.26
CA TYR A 614 25.06 -2.47 5.57
C TYR A 614 24.65 -0.99 5.40
N PRO A 615 23.97 -0.39 6.39
CA PRO A 615 23.39 0.94 6.26
C PRO A 615 24.40 2.07 6.04
N PHE A 616 25.63 1.90 6.54
CA PHE A 616 26.70 2.89 6.46
C PHE A 616 27.78 2.51 5.44
N ALA A 617 27.47 1.63 4.49
CA ALA A 617 28.38 1.37 3.37
C ALA A 617 28.61 2.66 2.56
N PRO A 618 29.80 2.88 1.98
CA PRO A 618 30.14 4.13 1.29
C PRO A 618 29.10 4.58 0.25
N ASN A 619 28.64 3.67 -0.63
CA ASN A 619 27.66 3.99 -1.67
C ASN A 619 26.27 4.31 -1.10
N VAL A 620 25.89 3.62 -0.01
CA VAL A 620 24.61 3.88 0.69
C VAL A 620 24.67 5.25 1.36
N ALA A 621 25.76 5.57 2.05
CA ALA A 621 25.97 6.87 2.66
C ALA A 621 26.04 8.00 1.63
N GLU A 622 26.66 7.77 0.47
CA GLU A 622 26.71 8.73 -0.63
C GLU A 622 25.32 9.12 -1.13
N MET A 623 24.46 8.12 -1.33
CA MET A 623 23.14 8.33 -1.91
C MET A 623 22.09 8.78 -0.88
N ALA A 624 22.15 8.29 0.35
CA ALA A 624 21.05 8.43 1.32
C ALA A 624 21.36 9.36 2.52
N LEU A 625 22.62 9.64 2.85
CA LEU A 625 22.93 10.45 4.04
C LEU A 625 22.44 11.90 3.92
N GLY A 626 22.55 12.50 2.72
CA GLY A 626 22.03 13.84 2.44
C GLY A 626 20.49 13.91 2.55
N PRO A 627 19.75 13.03 1.86
CA PRO A 627 18.30 12.94 2.00
C PRO A 627 17.83 12.65 3.45
N VAL A 628 18.52 11.78 4.18
CA VAL A 628 18.22 11.49 5.60
C VAL A 628 18.46 12.71 6.50
N LEU A 629 19.51 13.49 6.25
CA LEU A 629 19.73 14.76 6.93
C LEU A 629 18.57 15.73 6.68
N VAL A 630 18.12 15.86 5.42
CA VAL A 630 16.99 16.71 5.06
C VAL A 630 15.69 16.20 5.69
N PHE A 631 15.46 14.88 5.72
CA PHE A 631 14.33 14.26 6.42
C PHE A 631 14.27 14.75 7.86
N ILE A 632 15.34 14.56 8.63
CA ILE A 632 15.37 14.94 10.04
C ILE A 632 15.16 16.45 10.20
N LEU A 633 15.97 17.28 9.54
CA LEU A 633 15.91 18.73 9.67
C LEU A 633 14.52 19.29 9.35
N ARG A 634 13.91 18.81 8.27
CA ARG A 634 12.59 19.30 7.87
C ARG A 634 11.51 18.85 8.83
N ASN A 635 11.60 17.67 9.46
CA ASN A 635 10.50 17.07 10.21
C ASN A 635 10.64 17.16 11.74
N MET A 636 11.82 17.52 12.27
CA MET A 636 12.11 17.62 13.70
C MET A 636 11.44 18.82 14.41
N ARG A 637 11.36 18.73 15.73
CA ARG A 637 10.82 19.77 16.64
C ARG A 637 11.89 20.77 17.07
N ASN A 638 11.43 21.91 17.62
CA ASN A 638 12.27 22.89 18.34
C ASN A 638 13.53 23.34 17.56
N VAL A 639 13.34 23.68 16.28
CA VAL A 639 14.42 24.10 15.38
C VAL A 639 14.74 25.58 15.52
N THR A 640 16.01 25.92 15.35
CA THR A 640 16.47 27.32 15.31
C THR A 640 16.02 27.98 13.99
N VAL A 641 16.15 27.23 12.89
CA VAL A 641 15.69 27.62 11.56
C VAL A 641 14.49 26.77 11.18
N ARG A 642 13.45 27.38 10.62
CA ARG A 642 12.30 26.62 10.09
C ARG A 642 12.65 25.94 8.78
N TRP A 643 13.39 24.83 8.86
CA TRP A 643 13.79 24.00 7.74
C TRP A 643 12.62 23.44 6.93
N CYS A 644 11.41 23.43 7.50
CA CYS A 644 10.20 23.06 6.77
C CYS A 644 9.83 24.04 5.64
N ASP A 645 10.17 25.32 5.78
CA ASP A 645 9.91 26.34 4.76
C ASP A 645 10.75 26.08 3.50
N GLU A 646 10.14 26.13 2.32
CA GLU A 646 10.82 25.74 1.07
C GLU A 646 12.08 26.60 0.78
N ASN A 647 12.03 27.89 1.13
CA ASN A 647 13.12 28.84 0.94
C ASN A 647 14.21 28.77 2.04
N SER A 648 13.99 28.02 3.13
CA SER A 648 14.96 27.94 4.23
C SER A 648 16.21 27.14 3.85
N ALA A 649 16.18 26.41 2.73
CA ALA A 649 17.34 25.72 2.18
C ALA A 649 18.56 26.64 2.00
N ARG A 650 18.35 27.94 1.74
CA ARG A 650 19.41 28.94 1.58
C ARG A 650 20.06 29.39 2.90
N GLU A 651 19.45 29.09 4.04
CA GLU A 651 19.93 29.55 5.36
C GLU A 651 21.10 28.69 5.88
N MET A 652 21.38 27.54 5.24
CA MET A 652 22.46 26.62 5.62
C MET A 652 23.83 27.28 5.84
N PRO A 653 24.33 28.20 4.99
CA PRO A 653 25.62 28.87 5.19
C PRO A 653 25.70 29.70 6.48
N ARG A 654 24.57 30.23 6.95
CA ARG A 654 24.49 31.08 8.14
C ARG A 654 24.42 30.25 9.42
N TYR A 655 23.66 29.16 9.39
CA TYR A 655 23.32 28.40 10.60
C TYR A 655 24.12 27.12 10.77
N ARG A 656 24.87 26.64 9.78
CA ARG A 656 25.59 25.36 9.87
C ARG A 656 26.37 25.14 11.18
N LEU A 657 27.11 26.14 11.63
CA LEU A 657 27.99 26.04 12.80
C LEU A 657 27.30 26.44 14.12
N ILE A 658 26.10 27.02 14.04
CA ILE A 658 25.42 27.65 15.18
C ILE A 658 24.15 26.87 15.56
N ALA A 659 23.45 26.29 14.58
CA ALA A 659 22.22 25.54 14.81
C ALA A 659 22.52 24.25 15.59
N ASN A 660 21.95 24.13 16.79
CA ASN A 660 22.12 22.96 17.63
C ASN A 660 21.59 21.68 16.96
N GLU A 661 20.53 21.81 16.16
CA GLU A 661 19.92 20.70 15.43
C GLU A 661 20.93 19.93 14.54
N ILE A 662 21.91 20.60 13.94
CA ILE A 662 22.91 19.96 13.07
C ILE A 662 23.88 19.12 13.91
N ASN A 663 24.30 19.62 15.07
CA ASN A 663 25.16 18.91 16.00
C ASN A 663 24.45 17.70 16.61
N LEU A 664 23.16 17.83 16.94
CA LEU A 664 22.32 16.74 17.42
C LEU A 664 22.29 15.59 16.41
N ILE A 665 22.03 15.88 15.13
CA ILE A 665 22.02 14.86 14.06
C ILE A 665 23.38 14.16 13.94
N SER A 666 24.47 14.92 13.93
CA SER A 666 25.84 14.35 13.86
C SER A 666 26.15 13.42 15.04
N SER A 667 25.77 13.83 16.26
CA SER A 667 25.95 13.04 17.48
C SER A 667 25.12 11.76 17.45
N TYR A 668 23.88 11.83 16.96
CA TYR A 668 22.98 10.70 16.86
C TYR A 668 23.47 9.66 15.85
N LEU A 669 23.91 10.11 14.66
CA LEU A 669 24.52 9.26 13.65
C LEU A 669 25.75 8.54 14.20
N SER A 670 26.61 9.27 14.91
CA SER A 670 27.81 8.73 15.55
C SER A 670 27.45 7.63 16.57
N GLN A 671 26.43 7.86 17.40
CA GLN A 671 25.92 6.86 18.34
C GLN A 671 25.36 5.63 17.61
N ARG A 672 24.60 5.82 16.53
CA ARG A 672 24.01 4.73 15.75
C ARG A 672 25.07 3.85 15.09
N ILE A 673 26.13 4.45 14.55
CA ILE A 673 27.29 3.75 13.98
C ILE A 673 28.00 2.94 15.07
N ALA A 674 28.20 3.52 16.25
CA ALA A 674 28.90 2.85 17.35
C ALA A 674 28.19 1.57 17.84
N HIS A 675 26.88 1.47 17.63
CA HIS A 675 26.07 0.32 18.05
C HIS A 675 25.75 -0.65 16.90
N GLN A 676 26.34 -0.47 15.71
CA GLN A 676 26.30 -1.46 14.64
C GLN A 676 27.05 -2.73 15.05
N PRO A 677 26.74 -3.90 14.44
CA PRO A 677 27.51 -5.11 14.66
C PRO A 677 29.00 -4.88 14.36
N PRO A 678 29.96 -5.48 15.10
CA PRO A 678 31.39 -5.22 14.92
C PRO A 678 31.89 -5.42 13.48
N ALA A 679 31.39 -6.45 12.79
CA ALA A 679 31.75 -6.74 11.40
C ALA A 679 31.20 -5.72 10.38
N ARG A 680 30.24 -4.88 10.78
CA ARG A 680 29.54 -3.91 9.92
C ARG A 680 29.69 -2.46 10.41
N GLN A 681 30.49 -2.26 11.45
CA GLN A 681 30.74 -0.95 12.02
C GLN A 681 31.61 -0.13 11.06
N ALA A 682 31.02 0.91 10.49
CA ALA A 682 31.76 1.85 9.65
C ALA A 682 32.78 2.64 10.48
N LEU A 683 33.87 3.06 9.84
CA LEU A 683 34.83 3.97 10.46
C LEU A 683 34.14 5.32 10.70
N LEU A 684 33.94 5.64 11.99
CA LEU A 684 33.21 6.83 12.43
C LEU A 684 33.78 8.12 11.81
N GLY A 685 35.11 8.24 11.72
CA GLY A 685 35.77 9.36 11.05
C GLY A 685 35.42 9.52 9.57
N MET A 686 35.24 8.41 8.83
CA MET A 686 34.86 8.46 7.41
C MET A 686 33.44 9.01 7.23
N ILE A 687 32.48 8.54 8.03
CA ILE A 687 31.09 8.99 7.92
C ILE A 687 30.95 10.44 8.40
N GLN A 688 31.65 10.83 9.47
CA GLN A 688 31.65 12.22 9.92
C GLN A 688 32.27 13.16 8.88
N HIS A 689 33.39 12.77 8.27
CA HIS A 689 33.99 13.52 7.16
C HIS A 689 33.00 13.64 5.99
N ARG A 690 32.29 12.56 5.64
CA ARG A 690 31.28 12.57 4.58
C ARG A 690 30.11 13.48 4.92
N LEU A 691 29.58 13.42 6.14
CA LEU A 691 28.50 14.30 6.60
C LEU A 691 28.92 15.78 6.49
N ASN A 692 30.12 16.10 6.96
CA ASN A 692 30.68 17.45 6.84
C ASN A 692 30.80 17.87 5.38
N SER A 693 31.32 17.01 4.51
CA SER A 693 31.41 17.26 3.07
C SER A 693 30.05 17.52 2.42
N LEU A 694 29.00 16.80 2.80
CA LEU A 694 27.64 17.02 2.32
C LEU A 694 27.06 18.36 2.79
N LEU A 695 27.35 18.76 4.03
CA LEU A 695 26.99 20.08 4.56
C LEU A 695 27.79 21.20 3.87
N ASP A 696 29.08 20.99 3.58
CA ASP A 696 29.95 21.92 2.83
C ASP A 696 29.43 22.15 1.43
N ARG A 697 29.02 21.08 0.74
CA ARG A 697 28.39 21.16 -0.57
C ARG A 697 27.11 21.99 -0.52
N TRP A 698 26.23 21.72 0.44
CA TRP A 698 25.01 22.51 0.61
C TRP A 698 25.32 23.98 0.89
N CYS A 699 26.25 24.29 1.80
CA CYS A 699 26.68 25.67 2.05
C CYS A 699 27.21 26.37 0.79
N SER A 700 28.05 25.69 0.01
CA SER A 700 28.63 26.24 -1.22
C SER A 700 27.57 26.58 -2.25
N VAL A 701 26.61 25.68 -2.48
CA VAL A 701 25.50 25.92 -3.41
C VAL A 701 24.58 27.03 -2.90
N ALA A 702 24.21 27.02 -1.63
CA ALA A 702 23.36 28.04 -1.04
C ALA A 702 23.96 29.46 -1.06
N ARG A 703 25.30 29.58 -1.01
CA ARG A 703 25.99 30.88 -1.18
C ARG A 703 25.97 31.38 -2.63
N ARG A 704 26.07 30.47 -3.59
CA ARG A 704 26.15 30.79 -5.03
C ARG A 704 24.78 31.04 -5.66
N TYR A 705 23.76 30.32 -5.22
CA TYR A 705 22.43 30.31 -5.84
C TYR A 705 21.36 30.80 -4.87
N SER A 706 20.89 32.03 -5.08
CA SER A 706 19.86 32.65 -4.23
C SER A 706 18.46 32.07 -4.42
N ASN A 707 18.23 31.29 -5.50
CA ASN A 707 16.98 30.60 -5.83
C ASN A 707 16.97 29.14 -5.36
N LEU A 708 17.83 28.75 -4.40
CA LEU A 708 17.89 27.38 -3.88
C LEU A 708 16.64 27.04 -3.05
N VAL A 709 15.97 25.96 -3.43
CA VAL A 709 14.84 25.34 -2.72
C VAL A 709 15.16 23.90 -2.34
N TYR A 710 14.34 23.24 -1.51
CA TYR A 710 14.58 21.82 -1.22
C TYR A 710 14.28 20.94 -2.43
N TYR A 711 13.13 21.17 -3.07
CA TYR A 711 12.68 20.39 -4.21
C TYR A 711 11.69 21.18 -5.08
N GLU A 712 11.75 20.96 -6.41
CA GLU A 712 10.75 21.43 -7.36
C GLU A 712 10.09 20.20 -8.01
N ASN A 713 8.75 20.13 -8.01
CA ASN A 713 8.07 19.05 -8.71
C ASN A 713 7.93 19.39 -10.21
N VAL A 714 8.81 18.82 -11.02
CA VAL A 714 8.83 18.98 -12.47
C VAL A 714 8.51 17.62 -13.11
N VAL A 715 7.29 17.44 -13.62
CA VAL A 715 6.92 16.22 -14.39
C VAL A 715 7.14 16.44 -15.89
N SER A 716 6.96 17.67 -16.36
CA SER A 716 7.13 18.06 -17.76
C SER A 716 7.57 19.53 -17.85
N GLY A 717 8.73 19.78 -18.45
CA GLY A 717 9.31 21.12 -18.61
C GLY A 717 10.76 21.22 -18.16
N ILE A 718 11.27 22.45 -18.12
CA ILE A 718 12.62 22.77 -17.68
C ILE A 718 12.54 23.23 -16.21
N PRO A 719 13.32 22.65 -15.29
CA PRO A 719 13.44 23.12 -13.92
C PRO A 719 13.78 24.62 -13.86
N ARG A 720 13.29 25.30 -12.82
CA ARG A 720 13.47 26.75 -12.64
C ARG A 720 14.33 27.09 -11.44
N TYR A 721 14.41 26.18 -10.47
CA TYR A 721 15.13 26.40 -9.23
C TYR A 721 16.34 25.46 -9.11
N SER A 722 17.38 25.95 -8.43
CA SER A 722 18.42 25.05 -7.92
C SER A 722 17.82 24.28 -6.74
N VAL A 723 18.15 22.99 -6.59
CA VAL A 723 17.48 22.12 -5.61
C VAL A 723 18.48 21.44 -4.67
N VAL A 724 18.06 21.23 -3.42
CA VAL A 724 18.81 20.40 -2.48
C VAL A 724 18.68 18.93 -2.83
N LEU A 725 17.46 18.47 -3.12
CA LEU A 725 17.15 17.09 -3.49
C LEU A 725 16.86 17.02 -4.98
N GLY A 726 17.83 16.52 -5.77
CA GLY A 726 17.67 16.41 -7.22
C GLY A 726 17.20 15.03 -7.67
N ASP A 727 16.20 15.01 -8.54
CA ASP A 727 15.82 13.86 -9.36
C ASP A 727 16.57 13.86 -10.70
N PRO A 728 16.40 12.83 -11.56
CA PRO A 728 17.08 12.79 -12.87
C PRO A 728 16.81 14.00 -13.76
N ILE A 729 15.63 14.61 -13.70
CA ILE A 729 15.29 15.79 -14.52
C ILE A 729 16.13 16.99 -14.11
N HIS A 730 16.34 17.19 -12.80
CA HIS A 730 17.21 18.26 -12.29
C HIS A 730 18.68 18.03 -12.64
N GLN A 731 19.12 16.77 -12.74
CA GLN A 731 20.50 16.45 -13.17
C GLN A 731 20.72 16.76 -14.65
N HIS A 732 19.77 16.39 -15.51
CA HIS A 732 19.83 16.77 -16.91
C HIS A 732 19.77 18.29 -17.10
N ALA A 733 18.99 19.00 -16.28
CA ALA A 733 18.96 20.45 -16.29
C ALA A 733 20.29 21.06 -15.84
N LYS A 734 20.94 20.53 -14.80
CA LYS A 734 22.26 20.96 -14.34
C LYS A 734 23.33 20.92 -15.44
N LEU A 735 23.26 19.94 -16.34
CA LEU A 735 24.19 19.83 -17.47
C LEU A 735 23.98 20.92 -18.54
N ASN A 736 22.76 21.46 -18.66
CA ASN A 736 22.34 22.31 -19.77
C ASN A 736 21.93 23.74 -19.35
N SER A 737 21.95 24.07 -18.06
CA SER A 737 21.45 25.34 -17.52
C SER A 737 22.32 25.87 -16.37
N GLN A 738 22.06 27.10 -15.92
CA GLN A 738 22.72 27.70 -14.74
C GLN A 738 22.11 27.22 -13.40
N LEU A 739 21.55 26.01 -13.35
CA LEU A 739 20.97 25.44 -12.13
C LEU A 739 21.92 24.43 -11.50
N GLU A 740 21.84 24.28 -10.18
CA GLU A 740 22.72 23.40 -9.42
C GLU A 740 21.92 22.45 -8.53
N VAL A 741 22.49 21.26 -8.28
CA VAL A 741 21.90 20.21 -7.45
C VAL A 741 22.86 19.88 -6.31
N VAL A 742 22.37 19.95 -5.06
CA VAL A 742 23.18 19.63 -3.88
C VAL A 742 23.34 18.12 -3.71
N TYR A 743 22.24 17.38 -3.63
CA TYR A 743 22.24 15.91 -3.50
C TYR A 743 21.64 15.31 -4.76
N GLU A 744 22.51 14.65 -5.52
CA GLU A 744 22.19 14.03 -6.80
C GLU A 744 21.57 12.64 -6.58
N ASN A 745 20.74 12.19 -7.53
CA ASN A 745 20.08 10.88 -7.52
C ASN A 745 19.29 10.62 -6.24
N THR A 746 18.60 11.63 -5.70
CA THR A 746 17.80 11.41 -4.50
C THR A 746 16.56 10.59 -4.87
N PRO A 747 16.40 9.36 -4.36
CA PRO A 747 15.24 8.54 -4.69
C PRO A 747 13.98 9.12 -4.04
N GLN A 748 12.85 9.08 -4.74
CA GLN A 748 11.53 9.41 -4.16
C GLN A 748 10.80 8.16 -3.65
N SER A 749 11.26 6.98 -4.06
CA SER A 749 10.81 5.67 -3.61
C SER A 749 12.01 4.74 -3.43
N LEU A 750 12.03 3.95 -2.37
CA LEU A 750 13.13 2.99 -2.16
C LEU A 750 13.20 1.89 -3.23
N ARG A 751 12.09 1.60 -3.94
CA ARG A 751 12.08 0.67 -5.09
C ARG A 751 12.77 1.19 -6.34
N GLU A 752 12.79 2.51 -6.56
CA GLU A 752 13.49 3.10 -7.72
C GLU A 752 15.00 2.80 -7.66
N VAL A 753 15.51 2.60 -6.45
CA VAL A 753 16.89 2.24 -6.23
C VAL A 753 17.16 0.76 -6.54
N GLU A 754 16.25 -0.15 -6.22
CA GLU A 754 16.42 -1.56 -6.60
C GLU A 754 16.48 -1.76 -8.13
N GLU A 755 15.66 -1.02 -8.88
CA GLU A 755 15.65 -1.09 -10.35
C GLU A 755 16.91 -0.49 -10.98
N THR A 756 17.58 0.46 -10.31
CA THR A 756 18.79 1.12 -10.81
C THR A 756 20.09 0.43 -10.40
N ILE A 757 20.08 -0.48 -9.42
CA ILE A 757 21.23 -1.35 -9.09
C ILE A 757 21.27 -2.57 -10.03
N ALA A 758 21.11 -2.33 -11.32
CA ALA A 758 21.56 -3.29 -12.33
C ALA A 758 23.08 -3.10 -12.47
N PHE A 759 23.85 -4.17 -12.27
CA PHE A 759 25.27 -4.17 -12.61
C PHE A 759 25.40 -3.84 -14.10
N GLU A 760 26.06 -2.74 -14.45
CA GLU A 760 26.64 -2.61 -15.78
C GLU A 760 27.61 -3.78 -15.95
N ALA A 761 27.31 -4.64 -16.93
CA ALA A 761 28.09 -5.83 -17.24
C ALA A 761 29.29 -5.49 -18.12
#